data_AF-A0A535GT78-F1
#
_entry.id   AF-A0A535GT78-F1
#
_cell.length_a   1.000
_cell.length_b   1.000
_cell.length_c   1.000
_cell.angle_alpha   90.00
_cell.angle_beta   90.00
_cell.angle_gamma   90.00
#
_symmetry.space_group_name_H-M   'P 1'
#
loop_
_entity.id
_entity.type
_entity.pdbx_description
1 polymer ?
#
loop_
_entity_poly.entity_id
_entity_poly.type
_entity_poly.pdbx_seq_one_letter_code
_entity_poly.pdbx_strand_id
1 'polypeptide(L)'
;ILSGINTGDRSEFYIPVALNQQNTNKLFTGTYRLYRTDNAKAANAADVHFRAISGDLTSGCTGAAPNGARGCFISAIGIGGGTGVYTGSDDGFVYFSPDAMVNDSPAWTRLDLHSQGAGDKHSLPNRPVAWIAVDQSNYRIAYLGYNGFNAATPHQPGHVFKTTDAGQSWTDVSGNLPDAPVNSLTLDPSFPNTLYAATDVGPFVTYDGGAHWALMGTGFPAVAVDQVDLDSYDRVIGAGTHGRGAWSMTDTVQAPALVISKADSGKLVRGGSNIDYSIKLRNIGNVAATGVTISDPIPANTSFVSADNGGANVGGTVKWSGLSVPSAGSVTVHLTVKIDPGLKAGVASIVDDGYGATSAQGPSTSGSPVVTPIAPLYRVTLSPASQLDGARVGHSVNYQVTLTNSGFSADSYNMTSSGGTFPVSFLDSTCTTPLTTTGSVASGDSTNVCVKVDVPASAADGATSTATVTATSVGSSAVSASGTVTTKAVAVDTLVVDDDSFSTTPVDVQKYYTDALAAAGKSFQVWDLESDKNLPLNFLKSFKYVVWFTGNSYPSPLGPYESELKSYLDGGGNLFVSGQDLLDQSGGTTSFVHDYLHISWDGLETQNDKATKHVTGVAGTLTNGVGTVAYSNAVLGNDFEDEITPNGTAQVIFTDDSAQPDALQFSGTYKVVFLAFPFEGYGTATQRTDLINRVYVFFG
;
A
#
# COMPACT_ATOMS: atom_id res chain seq x y z
N ILE A 1 -4.07 8.93 2.72
CA ILE A 1 -2.59 8.74 2.66
C ILE A 1 -2.12 7.61 3.58
N LEU A 2 -2.64 7.46 4.81
CA LEU A 2 -2.20 6.39 5.74
C LEU A 2 -2.88 5.02 5.51
N SER A 3 -3.78 4.89 4.54
CA SER A 3 -4.52 3.63 4.29
C SER A 3 -3.54 2.48 4.01
N GLY A 4 -3.60 1.45 4.84
CA GLY A 4 -2.72 0.27 4.78
C GLY A 4 -1.35 0.41 5.46
N ILE A 5 -1.03 1.58 6.03
CA ILE A 5 0.14 1.78 6.91
C ILE A 5 -0.29 1.52 8.36
N ASN A 6 0.51 0.77 9.13
CA ASN A 6 0.26 0.58 10.55
C ASN A 6 0.82 1.76 11.34
N THR A 7 -0.05 2.57 11.94
CA THR A 7 0.33 3.75 12.72
C THR A 7 0.96 3.42 14.07
N GLY A 8 0.88 2.17 14.53
CA GLY A 8 1.61 1.67 15.70
C GLY A 8 3.06 1.26 15.43
N ASP A 9 3.53 1.34 14.17
CA ASP A 9 4.90 0.98 13.83
C ASP A 9 5.92 1.98 14.40
N ARG A 10 7.07 1.47 14.87
CA ARG A 10 8.27 2.28 15.12
C ARG A 10 8.68 2.99 13.83
N SER A 11 8.84 4.30 13.88
CA SER A 11 9.19 5.12 12.71
C SER A 11 10.06 6.31 13.12
N GLU A 12 10.80 6.86 12.15
CA GLU A 12 11.49 8.15 12.31
C GLU A 12 10.45 9.28 12.31
N PHE A 13 10.78 10.39 12.95
CA PHE A 13 10.01 11.62 12.89
C PHE A 13 9.86 12.13 11.44
N TYR A 14 10.94 12.03 10.66
CA TYR A 14 10.95 12.27 9.22
C TYR A 14 10.96 10.94 8.46
N ILE A 15 9.77 10.45 8.16
CA ILE A 15 9.59 9.20 7.42
C ILE A 15 10.13 9.35 5.98
N PRO A 16 11.02 8.45 5.51
CA PRO A 16 11.52 8.52 4.15
C PRO A 16 10.42 8.14 3.15
N VAL A 17 10.32 8.91 2.07
CA VAL A 17 9.40 8.68 0.97
C VAL A 17 10.17 8.69 -0.35
N ALA A 18 9.89 7.72 -1.23
CA ALA A 18 10.54 7.64 -2.54
C ALA A 18 9.52 7.37 -3.65
N LEU A 19 9.41 8.30 -4.61
CA LEU A 19 8.54 8.19 -5.78
C LEU A 19 9.28 7.53 -6.94
N ASN A 20 8.71 6.48 -7.52
CA ASN A 20 9.26 5.88 -8.72
C ASN A 20 9.07 6.82 -9.93
N GLN A 21 10.17 7.46 -10.36
CA GLN A 21 10.16 8.39 -11.49
C GLN A 21 9.84 7.73 -12.85
N GLN A 22 10.00 6.41 -12.96
CA GLN A 22 9.62 5.65 -14.15
C GLN A 22 8.14 5.22 -14.14
N ASN A 23 7.53 5.11 -12.95
CA ASN A 23 6.11 4.82 -12.76
C ASN A 23 5.55 5.58 -11.56
N THR A 24 4.96 6.74 -11.82
CA THR A 24 4.46 7.65 -10.77
C THR A 24 3.26 7.13 -9.99
N ASN A 25 2.69 5.97 -10.35
CA ASN A 25 1.72 5.29 -9.50
C ASN A 25 2.38 4.51 -8.35
N LYS A 26 3.71 4.32 -8.39
CA LYS A 26 4.46 3.60 -7.36
C LYS A 26 5.17 4.58 -6.43
N LEU A 27 4.85 4.49 -5.14
CA LEU A 27 5.44 5.28 -4.07
C LEU A 27 5.82 4.35 -2.91
N PHE A 28 6.98 4.59 -2.32
CA PHE A 28 7.51 3.83 -1.18
C PHE A 28 7.62 4.71 0.05
N THR A 29 7.40 4.13 1.23
CA THR A 29 7.58 4.79 2.52
C THR A 29 8.04 3.79 3.58
N GLY A 30 8.78 4.22 4.59
CA GLY A 30 9.42 3.30 5.55
C GLY A 30 9.10 3.59 7.03
N THR A 31 8.77 2.55 7.79
CA THR A 31 8.77 2.56 9.27
C THR A 31 10.00 1.77 9.73
N TYR A 32 9.88 0.76 10.59
CA TYR A 32 10.86 -0.32 10.70
C TYR A 32 10.74 -1.34 9.54
N ARG A 33 9.67 -1.24 8.74
CA ARG A 33 9.41 -2.04 7.53
C ARG A 33 9.03 -1.15 6.35
N LEU A 34 9.21 -1.66 5.14
CA LEU A 34 8.94 -0.93 3.91
C LEU A 34 7.50 -1.15 3.45
N TYR A 35 6.85 -0.05 3.07
CA TYR A 35 5.54 -0.02 2.45
C TYR A 35 5.65 0.43 0.99
N ARG A 36 4.75 -0.10 0.15
CA ARG A 36 4.58 0.33 -1.24
C ARG A 36 3.10 0.56 -1.53
N THR A 37 2.78 1.62 -2.27
CA THR A 37 1.52 1.74 -3.00
C THR A 37 1.79 1.62 -4.49
N ASP A 38 0.84 1.04 -5.22
CA ASP A 38 0.86 0.92 -6.68
C ASP A 38 -0.22 1.77 -7.36
N ASN A 39 -0.92 2.60 -6.59
CA ASN A 39 -1.98 3.50 -7.05
C ASN A 39 -1.84 4.92 -6.48
N ALA A 40 -0.61 5.41 -6.33
CA ALA A 40 -0.31 6.72 -5.72
C ALA A 40 -1.04 7.92 -6.37
N LYS A 41 -1.48 7.79 -7.63
CA LYS A 41 -2.26 8.83 -8.35
C LYS A 41 -3.76 8.55 -8.40
N ALA A 42 -4.30 7.77 -7.46
CA ALA A 42 -5.74 7.66 -7.31
C ALA A 42 -6.39 9.05 -7.17
N ALA A 43 -7.64 9.19 -7.62
CA ALA A 43 -8.31 10.50 -7.71
C ALA A 43 -8.45 11.17 -6.34
N ASN A 44 -8.69 10.37 -5.28
CA ASN A 44 -8.75 10.84 -3.90
C ASN A 44 -7.60 10.24 -3.08
N ALA A 45 -7.10 11.01 -2.11
CA ALA A 45 -6.02 10.57 -1.23
C ALA A 45 -6.42 9.41 -0.28
N ALA A 46 -7.73 9.19 -0.09
CA ALA A 46 -8.28 8.08 0.68
C ALA A 46 -8.20 6.74 -0.09
N ASP A 47 -8.22 6.80 -1.43
CA ASP A 47 -8.17 5.63 -2.32
C ASP A 47 -6.75 5.09 -2.51
N VAL A 48 -5.72 5.84 -2.06
CA VAL A 48 -4.33 5.39 -2.12
C VAL A 48 -4.11 4.35 -1.04
N HIS A 49 -3.78 3.12 -1.43
CA HIS A 49 -3.58 2.01 -0.52
C HIS A 49 -2.12 1.59 -0.51
N PHE A 50 -1.52 1.59 0.68
CA PHE A 50 -0.20 1.02 0.92
C PHE A 50 -0.33 -0.43 1.38
N ARG A 51 0.71 -1.22 1.11
CA ARG A 51 0.90 -2.55 1.68
C ARG A 51 2.33 -2.66 2.20
N ALA A 52 2.50 -3.36 3.32
CA ALA A 52 3.83 -3.75 3.78
C ALA A 52 4.39 -4.79 2.79
N ILE A 53 5.61 -4.54 2.30
CA ILE A 53 6.33 -5.45 1.39
C ILE A 53 7.62 -6.01 2.04
N SER A 54 7.80 -5.76 3.33
CA SER A 54 8.88 -6.37 4.12
C SER A 54 8.44 -6.68 5.55
N GLY A 55 9.20 -7.55 6.20
CA GLY A 55 9.24 -7.61 7.67
C GLY A 55 10.09 -6.47 8.24
N ASP A 56 10.60 -6.67 9.45
CA ASP A 56 11.53 -5.73 10.07
C ASP A 56 12.88 -5.73 9.35
N LEU A 57 13.28 -4.57 8.84
CA LEU A 57 14.56 -4.33 8.15
C LEU A 57 15.56 -3.60 9.06
N THR A 58 15.37 -3.69 10.38
CA THR A 58 16.19 -3.06 11.42
C THR A 58 16.62 -4.08 12.49
N SER A 59 17.32 -3.65 13.53
CA SER A 59 17.69 -4.49 14.68
C SER A 59 16.53 -4.83 15.62
N GLY A 60 15.38 -4.16 15.51
CA GLY A 60 14.23 -4.41 16.38
C GLY A 60 14.30 -3.77 17.77
N CYS A 61 15.26 -2.87 18.02
CA CYS A 61 15.37 -2.10 19.26
C CYS A 61 14.09 -1.30 19.62
N THR A 62 13.91 -1.03 20.92
CA THR A 62 12.74 -0.30 21.46
C THR A 62 13.11 1.06 22.08
N GLY A 63 14.27 1.60 21.71
CA GLY A 63 14.83 2.85 22.20
C GLY A 63 16.05 3.26 21.37
N ALA A 64 17.04 3.90 21.98
CA ALA A 64 18.29 4.25 21.30
C ALA A 64 18.95 3.02 20.65
N ALA A 65 19.43 3.20 19.43
CA ALA A 65 20.08 2.14 18.69
C ALA A 65 21.45 1.77 19.27
N PRO A 66 21.95 0.54 19.07
CA PRO A 66 23.26 0.12 19.57
C PRO A 66 24.45 0.95 19.05
N ASN A 67 24.30 1.59 17.89
CA ASN A 67 25.30 2.49 17.30
C ASN A 67 25.22 3.94 17.83
N GLY A 68 24.33 4.21 18.79
CA GLY A 68 24.12 5.54 19.37
C GLY A 68 23.10 6.41 18.63
N ALA A 69 22.45 5.90 17.58
CA ALA A 69 21.35 6.59 16.91
C ALA A 69 20.08 6.65 17.77
N ARG A 70 19.11 7.48 17.36
CA ARG A 70 17.88 7.73 18.13
C ARG A 70 16.97 6.51 18.24
N GLY A 71 17.00 5.66 17.22
CA GLY A 71 16.27 4.41 17.19
C GLY A 71 16.63 3.55 15.98
N CYS A 72 15.85 2.51 15.78
CA CYS A 72 16.01 1.55 14.70
C CYS A 72 14.73 1.55 13.85
N PHE A 73 14.77 2.38 12.83
CA PHE A 73 13.75 2.56 11.82
C PHE A 73 14.47 2.84 10.49
N ILE A 74 13.79 2.61 9.39
CA ILE A 74 14.26 2.93 8.04
C ILE A 74 14.31 4.45 7.93
N SER A 75 15.48 4.99 7.61
CA SER A 75 15.72 6.42 7.42
C SER A 75 16.07 6.78 5.98
N ALA A 76 16.37 5.80 5.13
CA ALA A 76 16.61 6.03 3.71
C ALA A 76 16.01 4.93 2.81
N ILE A 77 15.50 5.33 1.65
CA ILE A 77 14.99 4.44 0.61
C ILE A 77 15.66 4.82 -0.71
N GLY A 78 16.29 3.86 -1.37
CA GLY A 78 16.93 4.06 -2.67
C GLY A 78 16.20 3.31 -3.78
N ILE A 79 15.74 4.03 -4.80
CA ILE A 79 15.11 3.47 -5.99
C ILE A 79 15.75 4.06 -7.25
N GLY A 80 16.01 3.20 -8.23
CA GLY A 80 16.63 3.56 -9.50
C GLY A 80 16.01 2.80 -10.66
N GLY A 81 16.78 2.54 -11.71
CA GLY A 81 16.30 1.80 -12.88
C GLY A 81 16.07 0.31 -12.59
N GLY A 82 15.12 -0.32 -13.27
CA GLY A 82 14.80 -1.74 -13.10
C GLY A 82 13.85 -2.00 -11.94
N THR A 83 14.06 -3.09 -11.21
CA THR A 83 13.10 -3.59 -10.19
C THR A 83 13.63 -3.58 -8.76
N GLY A 84 14.90 -3.21 -8.56
CA GLY A 84 15.58 -3.26 -7.28
C GLY A 84 15.26 -2.08 -6.35
N VAL A 85 15.27 -2.32 -5.05
CA VAL A 85 15.06 -1.31 -4.00
C VAL A 85 16.06 -1.51 -2.87
N TYR A 86 16.60 -0.41 -2.38
CA TYR A 86 17.45 -0.35 -1.20
C TYR A 86 16.70 0.26 -0.02
N THR A 87 17.05 -0.17 1.18
CA THR A 87 16.69 0.53 2.42
C THR A 87 17.93 0.70 3.29
N GLY A 88 17.97 1.81 4.02
CA GLY A 88 18.97 2.14 5.01
C GLY A 88 18.28 2.54 6.31
N SER A 89 18.89 2.23 7.44
CA SER A 89 18.32 2.51 8.75
C SER A 89 19.24 3.32 9.65
N ASP A 90 18.66 3.91 10.69
CA ASP A 90 19.39 4.70 11.67
C ASP A 90 20.37 3.87 12.50
N ASP A 91 20.03 2.60 12.75
CA ASP A 91 20.91 1.63 13.38
C ASP A 91 21.95 1.04 12.42
N GLY A 92 22.06 1.58 11.20
CA GLY A 92 23.16 1.34 10.27
C GLY A 92 23.01 0.12 9.37
N PHE A 93 21.82 -0.48 9.31
CA PHE A 93 21.58 -1.65 8.46
C PHE A 93 21.29 -1.20 7.03
N VAL A 94 21.79 -1.96 6.07
CA VAL A 94 21.52 -1.73 4.64
C VAL A 94 20.93 -3.01 4.07
N TYR A 95 19.76 -2.91 3.46
CA TYR A 95 19.11 -4.03 2.78
C TYR A 95 18.88 -3.74 1.31
N PHE A 96 18.89 -4.80 0.51
CA PHE A 96 18.53 -4.76 -0.90
C PHE A 96 17.58 -5.90 -1.25
N SER A 97 16.62 -5.58 -2.11
CA SER A 97 15.80 -6.55 -2.83
C SER A 97 15.88 -6.28 -4.33
N PRO A 98 16.09 -7.31 -5.17
CA PRO A 98 16.17 -7.14 -6.63
C PRO A 98 14.81 -6.93 -7.31
N ASP A 99 13.69 -7.18 -6.62
CA ASP A 99 12.36 -7.22 -7.23
C ASP A 99 11.26 -6.50 -6.43
N ALA A 100 11.61 -5.79 -5.35
CA ALA A 100 10.68 -5.07 -4.50
C ALA A 100 9.83 -3.99 -5.22
N MET A 101 10.20 -3.55 -6.43
CA MET A 101 9.34 -2.68 -7.22
C MET A 101 8.11 -3.37 -7.82
N VAL A 102 8.14 -4.70 -7.96
CA VAL A 102 7.12 -5.47 -8.68
C VAL A 102 6.56 -6.66 -7.89
N ASN A 103 7.28 -7.13 -6.86
CA ASN A 103 6.88 -8.24 -6.01
C ASN A 103 6.21 -7.72 -4.72
N ASP A 104 5.11 -8.34 -4.29
CA ASP A 104 4.39 -8.00 -3.05
C ASP A 104 4.99 -8.70 -1.82
N SER A 105 5.82 -9.71 -2.01
CA SER A 105 6.57 -10.39 -0.96
C SER A 105 8.03 -10.62 -1.38
N PRO A 106 8.78 -9.53 -1.64
CA PRO A 106 10.17 -9.60 -2.06
C PRO A 106 11.07 -10.21 -0.99
N ALA A 107 12.12 -10.89 -1.45
CA ALA A 107 13.21 -11.31 -0.58
C ALA A 107 14.19 -10.14 -0.35
N TRP A 108 14.68 -10.02 0.88
CA TRP A 108 15.60 -8.96 1.31
C TRP A 108 16.93 -9.55 1.76
N THR A 109 18.03 -9.00 1.25
CA THR A 109 19.40 -9.37 1.64
C THR A 109 20.02 -8.23 2.43
N ARG A 110 20.59 -8.53 3.60
CA ARG A 110 21.35 -7.57 4.39
C ARG A 110 22.78 -7.44 3.85
N LEU A 111 23.19 -6.22 3.53
CA LEU A 111 24.41 -5.91 2.77
C LEU A 111 25.58 -5.42 3.62
N ASP A 112 25.35 -5.06 4.88
CA ASP A 112 26.40 -4.65 5.83
C ASP A 112 27.06 -5.84 6.56
N LEU A 113 26.55 -7.06 6.35
CA LEU A 113 27.02 -8.30 6.98
C LEU A 113 27.86 -9.17 6.02
N HIS A 114 29.04 -8.70 5.65
CA HIS A 114 30.01 -9.53 4.92
C HIS A 114 31.34 -9.63 5.70
N SER A 115 32.16 -10.62 5.35
CA SER A 115 32.99 -11.45 6.26
C SER A 115 33.74 -10.74 7.41
N GLN A 116 33.36 -11.09 8.64
CA GLN A 116 34.14 -10.85 9.88
C GLN A 116 35.53 -11.53 9.84
N GLY A 117 36.47 -10.97 9.08
CA GLY A 117 37.84 -11.47 8.92
C GLY A 117 38.81 -10.36 8.52
N ALA A 118 40.07 -10.46 8.94
CA ALA A 118 41.09 -9.44 8.64
C ALA A 118 41.37 -9.38 7.13
N GLY A 119 41.10 -8.23 6.50
CA GLY A 119 41.25 -8.00 5.06
C GLY A 119 39.95 -7.74 4.29
N ASP A 120 38.82 -7.57 5.00
CA ASP A 120 37.49 -7.47 4.41
C ASP A 120 37.21 -6.11 3.74
N LYS A 121 37.02 -6.13 2.40
CA LYS A 121 36.64 -4.97 1.56
C LYS A 121 35.15 -4.64 1.64
N HIS A 122 34.43 -5.16 2.64
CA HIS A 122 32.96 -5.19 2.68
C HIS A 122 32.35 -4.59 3.95
N SER A 123 33.11 -3.78 4.69
CA SER A 123 32.67 -3.20 5.96
C SER A 123 32.15 -1.78 5.77
N LEU A 124 30.83 -1.67 5.62
CA LEU A 124 30.14 -0.39 5.75
C LEU A 124 30.21 0.11 7.20
N PRO A 125 30.25 1.43 7.45
CA PRO A 125 30.18 1.97 8.80
C PRO A 125 28.87 1.58 9.48
N ASN A 126 28.94 1.12 10.72
CA ASN A 126 27.76 0.94 11.57
C ASN A 126 27.28 2.30 12.11
N ARG A 127 26.76 3.15 11.22
CA ARG A 127 26.26 4.51 11.48
C ARG A 127 24.94 4.75 10.75
N PRO A 128 24.13 5.74 11.14
CA PRO A 128 22.87 6.04 10.45
C PRO A 128 23.07 6.25 8.95
N VAL A 129 22.28 5.52 8.15
CA VAL A 129 22.27 5.67 6.70
C VAL A 129 21.29 6.79 6.36
N ALA A 130 21.81 7.97 6.03
CA ALA A 130 20.99 9.15 5.79
C ALA A 130 20.37 9.18 4.38
N TRP A 131 21.06 8.62 3.39
CA TRP A 131 20.59 8.66 2.00
C TRP A 131 21.10 7.51 1.15
N ILE A 132 20.30 7.14 0.15
CA ILE A 132 20.69 6.15 -0.87
C ILE A 132 20.35 6.71 -2.25
N ALA A 133 21.37 7.14 -2.99
CA ALA A 133 21.23 7.56 -4.37
C ALA A 133 21.46 6.36 -5.30
N VAL A 134 20.53 6.10 -6.21
CA VAL A 134 20.60 4.95 -7.14
C VAL A 134 20.53 5.46 -8.56
N ASP A 135 21.34 4.90 -9.45
CA ASP A 135 21.31 5.25 -10.87
C ASP A 135 19.93 4.95 -11.49
N GLN A 136 19.40 5.91 -12.26
CA GLN A 136 18.05 5.83 -12.82
C GLN A 136 17.87 4.75 -13.90
N SER A 137 18.96 4.16 -14.37
CA SER A 137 18.96 3.09 -15.37
C SER A 137 19.40 1.74 -14.80
N ASN A 138 20.28 1.74 -13.80
CA ASN A 138 20.89 0.52 -13.24
C ASN A 138 20.92 0.50 -11.71
N TYR A 139 20.04 -0.29 -11.09
CA TYR A 139 19.97 -0.42 -9.63
C TYR A 139 21.28 -0.94 -9.02
N ARG A 140 22.16 -1.59 -9.79
CA ARG A 140 23.44 -2.06 -9.24
C ARG A 140 24.41 -0.93 -8.92
N ILE A 141 24.19 0.26 -9.47
CA ILE A 141 24.99 1.46 -9.21
C ILE A 141 24.25 2.28 -8.15
N ALA A 142 24.77 2.25 -6.93
CA ALA A 142 24.19 2.99 -5.81
C ALA A 142 25.28 3.63 -4.94
N TYR A 143 24.90 4.68 -4.24
CA TYR A 143 25.75 5.44 -3.32
C TYR A 143 25.02 5.62 -1.99
N LEU A 144 25.71 5.33 -0.89
CA LEU A 144 25.22 5.53 0.47
C LEU A 144 25.85 6.80 1.06
N GLY A 145 25.03 7.61 1.72
CA GLY A 145 25.46 8.72 2.56
C GLY A 145 25.27 8.37 4.03
N TYR A 146 26.31 8.55 4.85
CA TYR A 146 26.27 8.27 6.28
C TYR A 146 26.22 9.55 7.12
N ASN A 147 25.38 9.52 8.15
CA ASN A 147 25.41 10.51 9.22
C ASN A 147 26.52 10.18 10.25
N GLY A 148 26.81 11.11 11.15
CA GLY A 148 27.81 10.98 12.22
C GLY A 148 29.25 11.24 11.77
N PHE A 149 30.18 11.06 12.71
CA PHE A 149 31.61 11.35 12.52
C PHE A 149 32.43 10.05 12.46
N ASN A 150 33.60 10.10 11.82
CA ASN A 150 34.53 8.97 11.75
C ASN A 150 34.91 8.42 13.13
N ALA A 151 34.89 9.26 14.17
CA ALA A 151 35.17 8.85 15.55
C ALA A 151 34.20 7.80 16.11
N ALA A 152 32.98 7.69 15.57
CA ALA A 152 32.01 6.66 15.98
C ALA A 152 32.31 5.28 15.35
N THR A 153 32.98 5.26 14.20
CA THR A 153 33.42 4.02 13.52
C THR A 153 34.89 4.12 13.14
N PRO A 154 35.83 4.21 14.11
CA PRO A 154 37.24 4.50 13.82
C PRO A 154 37.94 3.42 12.97
N HIS A 155 37.39 2.21 12.94
CA HIS A 155 37.89 1.11 12.11
C HIS A 155 37.33 1.13 10.68
N GLN A 156 36.25 1.88 10.44
CA GLN A 156 35.56 2.07 9.16
C GLN A 156 35.18 3.56 9.01
N PRO A 157 36.16 4.45 8.74
CA PRO A 157 35.88 5.85 8.45
C PRO A 157 35.24 6.00 7.06
N GLY A 158 34.82 7.23 6.72
CA GLY A 158 34.23 7.57 5.43
C GLY A 158 32.74 7.88 5.53
N HIS A 159 32.23 8.73 4.64
CA HIS A 159 30.85 9.22 4.65
C HIS A 159 30.07 8.88 3.38
N VAL A 160 30.75 8.55 2.28
CA VAL A 160 30.12 8.18 1.01
C VAL A 160 30.69 6.86 0.49
N PHE A 161 29.81 5.89 0.25
CA PHE A 161 30.20 4.55 -0.24
C PHE A 161 29.48 4.22 -1.53
N LYS A 162 30.21 3.70 -2.52
CA LYS A 162 29.70 3.32 -3.84
C LYS A 162 29.66 1.81 -4.02
N THR A 163 28.60 1.31 -4.65
CA THR A 163 28.55 -0.03 -5.24
C THR A 163 28.28 0.03 -6.75
N THR A 164 28.69 -1.03 -7.46
CA THR A 164 28.36 -1.25 -8.88
C THR A 164 27.83 -2.67 -9.15
N ASP A 165 27.61 -3.45 -8.09
CA ASP A 165 27.24 -4.87 -8.12
C ASP A 165 26.05 -5.20 -7.21
N ALA A 166 25.21 -4.18 -6.97
CA ALA A 166 24.07 -4.21 -6.07
C ALA A 166 24.41 -4.49 -4.59
N GLY A 167 25.54 -3.96 -4.12
CA GLY A 167 25.94 -4.00 -2.72
C GLY A 167 26.67 -5.27 -2.30
N GLN A 168 27.09 -6.11 -3.26
CA GLN A 168 27.99 -7.23 -2.97
C GLN A 168 29.38 -6.71 -2.55
N SER A 169 29.81 -5.57 -3.10
CA SER A 169 30.99 -4.84 -2.66
C SER A 169 30.74 -3.33 -2.61
N TRP A 170 31.48 -2.68 -1.71
CA TRP A 170 31.41 -1.24 -1.47
C TRP A 170 32.81 -0.63 -1.54
N THR A 171 32.90 0.57 -2.11
CA THR A 171 34.13 1.37 -2.16
C THR A 171 33.89 2.70 -1.46
N ASP A 172 34.72 3.05 -0.49
CA ASP A 172 34.73 4.39 0.10
C ASP A 172 35.17 5.41 -0.98
N VAL A 173 34.28 6.37 -1.25
CA VAL A 173 34.48 7.47 -2.21
C VAL A 173 34.36 8.83 -1.51
N SER A 174 34.67 8.86 -0.22
CA SER A 174 34.67 10.09 0.57
C SER A 174 35.81 11.03 0.17
N GLY A 175 36.92 10.49 -0.33
CA GLY A 175 38.05 11.27 -0.85
C GLY A 175 38.56 12.31 0.16
N ASN A 176 38.48 13.58 -0.21
CA ASN A 176 38.83 14.74 0.63
C ASN A 176 37.62 15.45 1.24
N LEU A 177 36.44 14.82 1.31
CA LEU A 177 35.30 15.38 2.05
C LEU A 177 35.71 15.64 3.51
N PRO A 178 35.26 16.76 4.11
CA PRO A 178 35.41 16.98 5.54
C PRO A 178 34.79 15.85 6.35
N ASP A 179 35.31 15.61 7.56
CA ASP A 179 34.67 14.70 8.51
C ASP A 179 33.41 15.34 9.10
N ALA A 180 32.32 15.25 8.33
CA ALA A 180 31.01 15.79 8.66
C ALA A 180 29.91 14.87 8.09
N PRO A 181 28.73 14.81 8.74
CA PRO A 181 27.58 14.07 8.23
C PRO A 181 27.23 14.41 6.78
N VAL A 182 26.95 13.38 5.98
CA VAL A 182 26.36 13.50 4.64
C VAL A 182 24.87 13.18 4.74
N ASN A 183 24.04 14.19 4.46
CA ASN A 183 22.58 14.12 4.65
C ASN A 183 21.84 13.68 3.38
N SER A 184 22.39 14.00 2.20
CA SER A 184 21.80 13.63 0.91
C SER A 184 22.86 13.54 -0.19
N LEU A 185 22.59 12.71 -1.20
CA LEU A 185 23.42 12.50 -2.38
C LEU A 185 22.56 12.55 -3.65
N THR A 186 23.04 13.24 -4.67
CA THR A 186 22.35 13.33 -5.97
C THR A 186 23.34 13.06 -7.11
N LEU A 187 22.93 12.18 -8.03
CA LEU A 187 23.68 11.81 -9.23
C LEU A 187 23.33 12.76 -10.38
N ASP A 188 24.33 13.18 -11.17
CA ASP A 188 24.07 13.88 -12.43
C ASP A 188 23.96 12.89 -13.60
N PRO A 189 22.77 12.66 -14.19
CA PRO A 189 22.57 11.72 -15.28
C PRO A 189 23.20 12.19 -16.61
N SER A 190 23.62 13.45 -16.73
CA SER A 190 24.43 13.93 -17.86
C SER A 190 25.91 13.56 -17.72
N PHE A 191 26.41 13.42 -16.49
CA PHE A 191 27.83 13.22 -16.22
C PHE A 191 28.04 12.09 -15.19
N PRO A 192 28.28 10.83 -15.64
CA PRO A 192 28.28 9.65 -14.77
C PRO A 192 29.25 9.64 -13.58
N ASN A 193 30.24 10.55 -13.55
CA ASN A 193 31.19 10.72 -12.46
C ASN A 193 30.90 11.97 -11.59
N THR A 194 29.80 12.67 -11.85
CA THR A 194 29.42 13.87 -11.11
C THR A 194 28.39 13.54 -10.04
N LEU A 195 28.69 13.91 -8.80
CA LEU A 195 27.80 13.75 -7.66
C LEU A 195 27.77 15.02 -6.83
N TYR A 196 26.60 15.29 -6.26
CA TYR A 196 26.37 16.37 -5.32
C TYR A 196 26.10 15.78 -3.94
N ALA A 197 26.73 16.32 -2.91
CA ALA A 197 26.55 15.90 -1.53
C ALA A 197 26.07 17.08 -0.67
N ALA A 198 24.97 16.89 0.05
CA ALA A 198 24.53 17.77 1.11
C ALA A 198 25.21 17.34 2.41
N THR A 199 25.85 18.26 3.13
CA THR A 199 26.54 17.97 4.40
C THR A 199 26.23 19.00 5.47
N ASP A 200 26.58 18.71 6.71
CA ASP A 200 26.45 19.63 7.84
C ASP A 200 27.32 20.89 7.73
N VAL A 201 28.29 20.90 6.82
CA VAL A 201 29.22 22.02 6.60
C VAL A 201 29.07 22.67 5.22
N GLY A 202 27.97 22.38 4.52
CA GLY A 202 27.64 22.94 3.21
C GLY A 202 27.56 21.89 2.10
N PRO A 203 27.18 22.28 0.88
CA PRO A 203 27.08 21.37 -0.25
C PRO A 203 28.44 21.20 -0.95
N PHE A 204 28.72 19.98 -1.42
CA PHE A 204 29.92 19.63 -2.18
C PHE A 204 29.56 19.00 -3.53
N VAL A 205 30.49 19.08 -4.47
CA VAL A 205 30.44 18.43 -5.78
C VAL A 205 31.73 17.68 -6.06
N THR A 206 31.63 16.51 -6.64
CA THR A 206 32.74 15.79 -7.29
C THR A 206 32.45 15.66 -8.78
N TYR A 207 33.49 15.63 -9.60
CA TYR A 207 33.42 15.36 -11.06
C TYR A 207 34.17 14.09 -11.47
N ASP A 208 34.79 13.40 -10.50
CA ASP A 208 35.67 12.25 -10.71
C ASP A 208 35.24 11.04 -9.87
N GLY A 209 33.94 10.95 -9.56
CA GLY A 209 33.35 9.80 -8.89
C GLY A 209 33.66 9.71 -7.39
N GLY A 210 34.02 10.83 -6.76
CA GLY A 210 34.30 10.97 -5.33
C GLY A 210 35.78 10.91 -4.96
N ALA A 211 36.69 10.91 -5.93
CA ALA A 211 38.13 10.99 -5.62
C ALA A 211 38.49 12.40 -5.08
N HIS A 212 37.89 13.44 -5.64
CA HIS A 212 38.01 14.82 -5.16
C HIS A 212 36.65 15.52 -5.12
N TRP A 213 36.43 16.23 -4.02
CA TRP A 213 35.24 17.02 -3.69
C TRP A 213 35.64 18.49 -3.52
N ALA A 214 34.82 19.35 -4.09
CA ALA A 214 34.93 20.80 -3.97
C ALA A 214 33.63 21.37 -3.38
N LEU A 215 33.74 22.48 -2.66
CA LEU A 215 32.55 23.24 -2.24
C LEU A 215 31.73 23.66 -3.46
N MET A 216 30.41 23.53 -3.36
CA MET A 216 29.50 23.87 -4.44
C MET A 216 29.24 25.38 -4.47
N GLY A 217 29.63 26.02 -5.58
CA GLY A 217 29.37 27.44 -5.85
C GLY A 217 30.19 28.41 -5.00
N THR A 218 29.74 29.67 -4.94
CA THR A 218 30.34 30.73 -4.11
C THR A 218 29.24 31.43 -3.29
N GLY A 219 29.54 31.82 -2.05
CA GLY A 219 28.60 32.56 -1.19
C GLY A 219 27.59 31.70 -0.43
N PHE A 220 27.66 30.36 -0.54
CA PHE A 220 26.83 29.48 0.28
C PHE A 220 27.22 29.61 1.77
N PRO A 221 26.26 29.79 2.70
CA PRO A 221 26.58 29.90 4.12
C PRO A 221 27.08 28.55 4.68
N ALA A 222 28.02 28.60 5.63
CA ALA A 222 28.49 27.41 6.35
C ALA A 222 27.42 26.93 7.35
N VAL A 223 26.41 26.23 6.84
CA VAL A 223 25.28 25.66 7.59
C VAL A 223 24.99 24.26 7.06
N ALA A 224 24.27 23.47 7.85
CA ALA A 224 23.80 22.16 7.41
C ALA A 224 22.87 22.30 6.20
N VAL A 225 23.11 21.43 5.23
CA VAL A 225 22.25 21.23 4.05
C VAL A 225 21.60 19.87 4.23
N ASP A 226 20.27 19.85 4.28
CA ASP A 226 19.51 18.62 4.52
C ASP A 226 19.36 17.82 3.22
N GLN A 227 19.12 18.52 2.10
CA GLN A 227 18.96 17.88 0.80
C GLN A 227 19.47 18.77 -0.34
N VAL A 228 20.04 18.15 -1.36
CA VAL A 228 20.32 18.74 -2.68
C VAL A 228 19.64 17.89 -3.75
N ASP A 229 19.08 18.52 -4.78
CA ASP A 229 18.49 17.81 -5.92
C ASP A 229 18.75 18.53 -7.24
N LEU A 230 18.76 17.80 -8.35
CA LEU A 230 19.04 18.28 -9.69
C LEU A 230 17.84 18.04 -10.61
N ASP A 231 17.28 19.12 -11.16
CA ASP A 231 16.50 19.04 -12.39
C ASP A 231 17.48 18.95 -13.58
N SER A 232 17.60 17.77 -14.20
CA SER A 232 18.53 17.56 -15.32
C SER A 232 18.10 18.28 -16.61
N TYR A 233 16.82 18.61 -16.75
CA TYR A 233 16.28 19.27 -17.94
C TYR A 233 16.46 20.77 -17.84
N ASP A 234 16.05 21.39 -16.73
CA ASP A 234 16.26 22.83 -16.55
C ASP A 234 17.69 23.16 -16.04
N ARG A 235 18.47 22.12 -15.68
CA ARG A 235 19.80 22.22 -15.05
C ARG A 235 19.78 23.11 -13.82
N VAL A 236 18.74 23.00 -13.01
CA VAL A 236 18.60 23.72 -11.74
C VAL A 236 18.93 22.77 -10.60
N ILE A 237 19.89 23.18 -9.76
CA ILE A 237 20.21 22.48 -8.52
C ILE A 237 19.54 23.25 -7.39
N GLY A 238 18.66 22.58 -6.65
CA GLY A 238 18.03 23.09 -5.44
C GLY A 238 18.73 22.57 -4.19
N ALA A 239 18.79 23.38 -3.12
CA ALA A 239 19.33 22.98 -1.83
C ALA A 239 18.46 23.50 -0.67
N GLY A 240 18.05 22.60 0.23
CA GLY A 240 17.36 22.93 1.48
C GLY A 240 18.36 23.04 2.63
N THR A 241 18.28 24.12 3.40
CA THR A 241 19.26 24.40 4.47
C THR A 241 18.61 24.53 5.85
N HIS A 242 19.36 24.17 6.88
CA HIS A 242 18.93 24.38 8.25
C HIS A 242 19.00 25.89 8.62
N GLY A 243 17.84 26.52 8.74
CA GLY A 243 17.70 27.91 9.22
C GLY A 243 18.03 29.01 8.20
N ARG A 244 18.30 28.68 6.93
CA ARG A 244 18.57 29.66 5.85
C ARG A 244 17.68 29.49 4.61
N GLY A 245 16.61 28.69 4.71
CA GLY A 245 15.62 28.52 3.65
C GLY A 245 16.13 27.67 2.48
N ALA A 246 15.56 27.89 1.29
CA ALA A 246 15.93 27.19 0.07
C ALA A 246 16.86 28.04 -0.80
N TRP A 247 17.85 27.38 -1.41
CA TRP A 247 18.80 27.95 -2.35
C TRP A 247 18.65 27.27 -3.70
N SER A 248 18.98 27.97 -4.78
CA SER A 248 19.08 27.38 -6.11
C SER A 248 20.28 27.92 -6.86
N MET A 249 20.81 27.10 -7.77
CA MET A 249 21.78 27.53 -8.77
C MET A 249 21.41 26.95 -10.12
N THR A 250 21.66 27.70 -11.17
CA THR A 250 21.47 27.26 -12.56
C THR A 250 22.81 26.88 -13.14
N ASP A 251 22.91 25.66 -13.66
CA ASP A 251 24.01 25.22 -14.48
C ASP A 251 23.67 25.44 -15.97
N THR A 252 24.46 26.25 -16.66
CA THR A 252 24.23 26.60 -18.06
C THR A 252 24.70 25.54 -19.07
N VAL A 253 25.30 24.44 -18.61
CA VAL A 253 25.83 23.39 -19.47
C VAL A 253 24.71 22.73 -20.29
N GLN A 254 24.96 22.61 -21.59
CA GLN A 254 24.08 21.91 -22.53
C GLN A 254 24.55 20.46 -22.66
N ALA A 255 23.79 19.52 -22.11
CA ALA A 255 24.15 18.10 -22.13
C ALA A 255 22.88 17.22 -22.18
N PRO A 256 22.89 16.15 -22.99
CA PRO A 256 21.85 15.14 -22.87
C PRO A 256 22.04 14.39 -21.54
N ALA A 257 20.96 13.79 -21.04
CA ALA A 257 20.98 12.90 -19.89
C ALA A 257 20.19 11.65 -20.26
N LEU A 258 20.86 10.50 -20.29
CA LEU A 258 20.30 9.29 -20.87
C LEU A 258 19.80 8.34 -19.79
N VAL A 259 18.53 7.96 -19.87
CA VAL A 259 17.94 6.93 -19.00
C VAL A 259 17.48 5.78 -19.87
N ILE A 260 18.06 4.60 -19.66
CA ILE A 260 17.73 3.38 -20.41
C ILE A 260 16.98 2.39 -19.52
N SER A 261 15.97 1.74 -20.10
CA SER A 261 15.19 0.70 -19.44
C SER A 261 14.88 -0.40 -20.44
N LYS A 262 14.79 -1.63 -19.95
CA LYS A 262 14.42 -2.79 -20.75
C LYS A 262 13.34 -3.61 -20.03
N ALA A 263 12.42 -4.15 -20.80
CA ALA A 263 11.42 -5.10 -20.34
C ALA A 263 11.25 -6.22 -21.36
N ASP A 264 10.98 -7.43 -20.88
CA ASP A 264 10.43 -8.46 -21.75
C ASP A 264 8.91 -8.26 -21.93
N SER A 265 8.32 -9.05 -22.82
CA SER A 265 6.88 -9.00 -23.11
C SER A 265 5.96 -9.47 -21.97
N GLY A 266 6.50 -9.92 -20.83
CA GLY A 266 5.74 -10.51 -19.71
C GLY A 266 5.15 -11.89 -20.00
N LYS A 267 5.40 -12.47 -21.18
CA LYS A 267 4.91 -13.79 -21.56
C LYS A 267 5.68 -14.90 -20.85
N LEU A 268 4.98 -15.97 -20.49
CA LEU A 268 5.60 -17.19 -19.97
C LEU A 268 6.43 -17.87 -21.07
N VAL A 269 7.68 -18.24 -20.75
CA VAL A 269 8.63 -18.81 -21.71
C VAL A 269 9.30 -20.09 -21.21
N ARG A 270 9.76 -20.93 -22.14
CA ARG A 270 10.67 -22.07 -21.90
C ARG A 270 11.62 -22.26 -23.09
N GLY A 271 12.60 -23.16 -22.98
CA GLY A 271 13.39 -23.70 -24.10
C GLY A 271 12.60 -23.84 -25.40
N GLY A 272 13.13 -23.21 -26.45
CA GLY A 272 12.51 -23.11 -27.78
C GLY A 272 11.59 -21.90 -27.98
N SER A 273 11.16 -21.21 -26.91
CA SER A 273 10.36 -19.98 -27.00
C SER A 273 11.21 -18.80 -27.44
N ASN A 274 10.55 -17.79 -28.01
CA ASN A 274 11.16 -16.48 -28.20
C ASN A 274 10.93 -15.62 -26.94
N ILE A 275 11.91 -14.77 -26.63
CA ILE A 275 11.75 -13.65 -25.71
C ILE A 275 11.82 -12.38 -26.55
N ASP A 276 10.77 -11.56 -26.45
CA ASP A 276 10.70 -10.25 -27.08
C ASP A 276 11.00 -9.19 -26.03
N TYR A 277 12.11 -8.47 -26.22
CA TYR A 277 12.52 -7.35 -25.39
C TYR A 277 12.21 -6.01 -26.05
N SER A 278 11.74 -5.06 -25.24
CA SER A 278 11.62 -3.65 -25.60
C SER A 278 12.64 -2.84 -24.81
N ILE A 279 13.50 -2.11 -25.51
CA ILE A 279 14.55 -1.26 -24.93
C ILE A 279 14.18 0.19 -25.21
N LYS A 280 13.89 0.94 -24.14
CA LYS A 280 13.53 2.36 -24.22
C LYS A 280 14.67 3.20 -23.70
N LEU A 281 15.11 4.16 -24.52
CA LEU A 281 16.09 5.18 -24.17
C LEU A 281 15.40 6.54 -24.14
N ARG A 282 15.39 7.18 -22.97
CA ARG A 282 14.88 8.54 -22.75
C ARG A 282 16.04 9.51 -22.66
N ASN A 283 15.83 10.71 -23.19
CA ASN A 283 16.73 11.83 -22.95
C ASN A 283 16.02 12.84 -22.03
N ILE A 284 16.48 12.93 -20.78
CA ILE A 284 15.96 13.84 -19.76
C ILE A 284 16.83 15.10 -19.61
N GLY A 285 17.78 15.30 -20.52
CA GLY A 285 18.64 16.48 -20.57
C GLY A 285 18.07 17.58 -21.47
N ASN A 286 18.76 18.72 -21.49
CA ASN A 286 18.30 19.97 -22.11
C ASN A 286 18.63 20.10 -23.62
N VAL A 287 19.40 19.17 -24.19
CA VAL A 287 19.76 19.15 -25.61
C VAL A 287 19.55 17.75 -26.20
N ALA A 288 19.33 17.68 -27.51
CA ALA A 288 19.19 16.40 -28.21
C ALA A 288 20.49 15.57 -28.13
N ALA A 289 20.35 14.27 -27.91
CA ALA A 289 21.44 13.31 -28.01
C ALA A 289 21.53 12.81 -29.46
N THR A 290 22.72 12.90 -30.08
CA THR A 290 22.93 12.51 -31.48
C THR A 290 24.03 11.47 -31.61
N GLY A 291 24.06 10.74 -32.73
CA GLY A 291 25.04 9.67 -32.91
C GLY A 291 24.89 8.57 -31.86
N VAL A 292 23.68 8.41 -31.34
CA VAL A 292 23.39 7.49 -30.24
C VAL A 292 23.58 6.06 -30.72
N THR A 293 24.26 5.26 -29.90
CA THR A 293 24.41 3.83 -30.11
C THR A 293 23.84 3.07 -28.92
N ILE A 294 22.75 2.32 -29.13
CA ILE A 294 22.24 1.34 -28.16
C ILE A 294 22.95 0.01 -28.44
N SER A 295 23.46 -0.64 -27.40
CA SER A 295 24.12 -1.95 -27.49
C SER A 295 23.52 -2.92 -26.49
N ASP A 296 23.39 -4.19 -26.89
CA ASP A 296 22.72 -5.21 -26.10
C ASP A 296 23.30 -6.62 -26.38
N PRO A 297 23.98 -7.24 -25.41
CA PRO A 297 24.52 -8.59 -25.56
C PRO A 297 23.41 -9.64 -25.72
N ILE A 298 23.61 -10.64 -26.58
CA ILE A 298 22.69 -11.77 -26.64
C ILE A 298 22.80 -12.57 -25.33
N PRO A 299 21.68 -12.75 -24.59
CA PRO A 299 21.71 -13.46 -23.30
C PRO A 299 22.21 -14.89 -23.42
N ALA A 300 22.85 -15.38 -22.37
CA ALA A 300 23.27 -16.78 -22.29
C ALA A 300 22.08 -17.75 -22.47
N ASN A 301 22.33 -18.90 -23.10
CA ASN A 301 21.31 -19.90 -23.47
C ASN A 301 20.25 -19.41 -24.47
N THR A 302 20.52 -18.31 -25.19
CA THR A 302 19.66 -17.82 -26.26
C THR A 302 20.44 -17.62 -27.56
N SER A 303 19.72 -17.40 -28.65
CA SER A 303 20.27 -17.06 -29.96
C SER A 303 19.50 -15.88 -30.55
N PHE A 304 20.20 -15.03 -31.32
CA PHE A 304 19.57 -13.89 -31.99
C PHE A 304 18.52 -14.35 -33.01
N VAL A 305 17.34 -13.72 -33.00
CA VAL A 305 16.30 -13.93 -34.01
C VAL A 305 16.16 -12.70 -34.90
N SER A 306 15.88 -11.54 -34.31
CA SER A 306 15.65 -10.30 -35.04
C SER A 306 15.85 -9.07 -34.16
N ALA A 307 16.14 -7.94 -34.80
CA ALA A 307 16.10 -6.62 -34.20
C ALA A 307 15.46 -5.63 -35.19
N ASP A 308 14.70 -4.67 -34.67
CA ASP A 308 14.07 -3.62 -35.49
C ASP A 308 15.03 -2.44 -35.75
N ASN A 309 14.56 -1.41 -36.46
CA ASN A 309 15.22 -0.10 -36.58
C ASN A 309 16.70 -0.16 -36.99
N GLY A 310 17.06 -1.11 -37.86
CA GLY A 310 18.42 -1.29 -38.35
C GLY A 310 19.39 -1.91 -37.33
N GLY A 311 18.88 -2.45 -36.22
CA GLY A 311 19.67 -3.20 -35.24
C GLY A 311 20.33 -4.41 -35.87
N ALA A 312 21.64 -4.56 -35.67
CA ALA A 312 22.41 -5.65 -36.24
C ALA A 312 23.21 -6.39 -35.16
N ASN A 313 23.16 -7.72 -35.17
CA ASN A 313 24.01 -8.56 -34.33
C ASN A 313 25.44 -8.58 -34.87
N VAL A 314 26.36 -7.99 -34.12
CA VAL A 314 27.79 -7.93 -34.45
C VAL A 314 28.56 -8.61 -33.32
N GLY A 315 29.03 -9.84 -33.57
CA GLY A 315 29.85 -10.57 -32.61
C GLY A 315 29.15 -10.98 -31.32
N GLY A 316 27.83 -11.19 -31.34
CA GLY A 316 27.04 -11.55 -30.16
C GLY A 316 26.47 -10.37 -29.38
N THR A 317 26.56 -9.16 -29.94
CA THR A 317 25.95 -7.94 -29.39
C THR A 317 25.15 -7.25 -30.49
N VAL A 318 23.88 -6.99 -30.23
CA VAL A 318 23.01 -6.21 -31.12
C VAL A 318 23.30 -4.73 -30.93
N LYS A 319 23.49 -4.00 -32.03
CA LYS A 319 23.76 -2.56 -32.02
C LYS A 319 22.80 -1.81 -32.92
N TRP A 320 22.21 -0.75 -32.38
CA TRP A 320 21.47 0.27 -33.13
C TRP A 320 22.28 1.56 -33.10
N SER A 321 22.82 1.96 -34.25
CA SER A 321 23.79 3.07 -34.34
C SER A 321 23.22 4.26 -35.11
N GLY A 322 23.73 5.46 -34.83
CA GLY A 322 23.35 6.68 -35.56
C GLY A 322 21.97 7.22 -35.18
N LEU A 323 21.45 6.82 -34.03
CA LEU A 323 20.15 7.29 -33.54
C LEU A 323 20.24 8.75 -33.07
N SER A 324 19.09 9.40 -33.00
CA SER A 324 18.93 10.73 -32.39
C SER A 324 17.76 10.68 -31.42
N VAL A 325 17.95 11.21 -30.22
CA VAL A 325 16.91 11.29 -29.18
C VAL A 325 16.71 12.76 -28.81
N PRO A 326 15.59 13.39 -29.19
CA PRO A 326 15.29 14.77 -28.82
C PRO A 326 15.37 15.00 -27.31
N SER A 327 15.65 16.23 -26.89
CA SER A 327 15.50 16.63 -25.48
C SER A 327 14.05 16.40 -25.02
N ALA A 328 13.88 15.88 -23.79
CA ALA A 328 12.63 15.35 -23.26
C ALA A 328 11.96 14.24 -24.12
N GLY A 329 12.66 13.71 -25.12
CA GLY A 329 12.18 12.67 -26.03
C GLY A 329 12.60 11.26 -25.62
N SER A 330 12.14 10.28 -26.39
CA SER A 330 12.58 8.89 -26.26
C SER A 330 12.58 8.16 -27.59
N VAL A 331 13.40 7.12 -27.68
CA VAL A 331 13.37 6.10 -28.74
C VAL A 331 13.17 4.73 -28.11
N THR A 332 12.47 3.84 -28.81
CA THR A 332 12.31 2.44 -28.42
C THR A 332 12.78 1.55 -29.56
N VAL A 333 13.56 0.53 -29.23
CA VAL A 333 14.00 -0.53 -30.15
C VAL A 333 13.62 -1.90 -29.58
N HIS A 334 13.53 -2.90 -30.44
CA HIS A 334 13.09 -4.24 -30.08
C HIS A 334 14.12 -5.30 -30.47
N LEU A 335 14.35 -6.24 -29.56
CA LEU A 335 15.19 -7.41 -29.75
C LEU A 335 14.37 -8.67 -29.49
N THR A 336 14.38 -9.60 -30.45
CA THR A 336 13.87 -10.95 -30.24
C THR A 336 15.05 -11.92 -30.18
N VAL A 337 15.08 -12.73 -29.12
CA VAL A 337 16.00 -13.86 -28.96
C VAL A 337 15.22 -15.15 -28.81
N LYS A 338 15.82 -16.28 -29.16
CA LYS A 338 15.24 -17.62 -29.01
C LYS A 338 16.00 -18.40 -27.95
N ILE A 339 15.28 -18.89 -26.95
CA ILE A 339 15.83 -19.77 -25.92
C ILE A 339 16.22 -21.10 -26.56
N ASP A 340 17.39 -21.62 -26.22
CA ASP A 340 17.86 -22.94 -26.67
C ASP A 340 16.78 -24.02 -26.41
N PRO A 341 16.28 -24.73 -27.44
CA PRO A 341 15.37 -25.86 -27.25
C PRO A 341 15.93 -26.96 -26.34
N GLY A 342 17.25 -27.11 -26.29
CA GLY A 342 17.98 -28.05 -25.43
C GLY A 342 18.37 -27.47 -24.05
N LEU A 343 17.63 -26.47 -23.55
CA LEU A 343 17.92 -25.81 -22.28
C LEU A 343 18.16 -26.83 -21.16
N LYS A 344 19.33 -26.74 -20.53
CA LYS A 344 19.75 -27.68 -19.47
C LYS A 344 18.80 -27.61 -18.27
N ALA A 345 18.54 -28.77 -17.67
CA ALA A 345 17.84 -28.86 -16.40
C ALA A 345 18.56 -28.00 -15.33
N GLY A 346 17.81 -27.19 -14.59
CA GLY A 346 18.34 -26.29 -13.56
C GLY A 346 18.44 -24.81 -13.97
N VAL A 347 18.32 -24.48 -15.26
CA VAL A 347 18.20 -23.07 -15.68
C VAL A 347 16.79 -22.57 -15.35
N ALA A 348 16.67 -21.74 -14.31
CA ALA A 348 15.39 -21.23 -13.81
C ALA A 348 14.95 -19.91 -14.47
N SER A 349 15.85 -19.18 -15.13
CA SER A 349 15.58 -17.92 -15.81
C SER A 349 16.59 -17.65 -16.92
N ILE A 350 16.23 -16.78 -17.85
CA ILE A 350 17.16 -16.10 -18.75
C ILE A 350 17.42 -14.71 -18.16
N VAL A 351 18.70 -14.36 -17.99
CA VAL A 351 19.11 -13.04 -17.52
C VAL A 351 19.74 -12.31 -18.68
N ASP A 352 19.10 -11.23 -19.09
CA ASP A 352 19.60 -10.30 -20.09
C ASP A 352 20.27 -9.13 -19.37
N ASP A 353 21.56 -8.96 -19.61
CA ASP A 353 22.41 -8.04 -18.87
C ASP A 353 23.49 -7.43 -19.77
N GLY A 354 23.92 -6.21 -19.43
CA GLY A 354 24.97 -5.48 -20.12
C GLY A 354 24.49 -4.58 -21.24
N TYR A 355 23.17 -4.38 -21.40
CA TYR A 355 22.65 -3.40 -22.34
C TYR A 355 22.90 -1.97 -21.87
N GLY A 356 23.08 -1.05 -22.82
CA GLY A 356 23.40 0.34 -22.54
C GLY A 356 23.36 1.21 -23.78
N ALA A 357 23.61 2.50 -23.59
CA ALA A 357 23.67 3.48 -24.67
C ALA A 357 24.80 4.49 -24.48
N THR A 358 25.34 4.97 -25.59
CA THR A 358 26.29 6.10 -25.65
C THR A 358 25.81 7.15 -26.62
N SER A 359 26.25 8.39 -26.45
CA SER A 359 25.99 9.51 -27.37
C SER A 359 27.28 10.19 -27.82
N ALA A 360 27.24 10.89 -28.95
CA ALA A 360 28.41 11.63 -29.47
C ALA A 360 28.84 12.78 -28.54
N GLN A 361 27.93 13.27 -27.71
CA GLN A 361 28.17 14.31 -26.72
C GLN A 361 28.98 13.83 -25.51
N GLY A 362 29.15 12.51 -25.32
CA GLY A 362 29.87 11.93 -24.18
C GLY A 362 29.00 11.15 -23.18
N PRO A 363 27.77 11.57 -22.84
CA PRO A 363 26.94 10.84 -21.88
C PRO A 363 26.70 9.40 -22.31
N SER A 364 26.75 8.51 -21.32
CA SER A 364 26.53 7.07 -21.44
C SER A 364 25.70 6.54 -20.29
N THR A 365 24.94 5.49 -20.53
CA THR A 365 24.13 4.81 -19.52
C THR A 365 24.16 3.29 -19.70
N SER A 366 23.97 2.57 -18.60
CA SER A 366 23.85 1.11 -18.56
C SER A 366 22.55 0.73 -17.89
N GLY A 367 21.94 -0.39 -18.26
CA GLY A 367 20.69 -0.83 -17.65
C GLY A 367 20.83 -1.88 -16.56
N SER A 368 19.80 -1.97 -15.72
CA SER A 368 19.59 -3.09 -14.79
C SER A 368 19.35 -4.41 -15.53
N PRO A 369 19.84 -5.55 -15.01
CA PRO A 369 19.53 -6.87 -15.56
C PRO A 369 18.02 -7.10 -15.65
N VAL A 370 17.58 -7.73 -16.73
CA VAL A 370 16.20 -8.21 -16.89
C VAL A 370 16.17 -9.71 -16.72
N VAL A 371 15.42 -10.18 -15.72
CA VAL A 371 15.28 -11.60 -15.41
C VAL A 371 13.95 -12.08 -15.97
N THR A 372 14.01 -12.96 -16.97
CA THR A 372 12.83 -13.62 -17.56
C THR A 372 12.73 -15.05 -17.01
N PRO A 373 11.79 -15.36 -16.09
CA PRO A 373 11.67 -16.69 -15.49
C PRO A 373 11.29 -17.77 -16.51
N ILE A 374 11.86 -18.96 -16.38
CA ILE A 374 11.45 -20.14 -17.14
C ILE A 374 10.22 -20.74 -16.48
N ALA A 375 9.10 -20.70 -17.18
CA ALA A 375 7.84 -21.23 -16.69
C ALA A 375 7.90 -22.78 -16.63
N PRO A 376 7.45 -23.40 -15.52
CA PRO A 376 7.23 -24.85 -15.47
C PRO A 376 6.06 -25.28 -16.39
N LEU A 377 5.95 -26.58 -16.68
CA LEU A 377 4.92 -27.11 -17.62
C LEU A 377 3.52 -26.72 -17.15
N TYR A 378 3.24 -27.02 -15.91
CA TYR A 378 1.99 -26.73 -15.24
C TYR A 378 2.32 -25.97 -13.96
N ARG A 379 1.57 -24.90 -13.70
CA ARG A 379 1.58 -24.17 -12.44
C ARG A 379 0.27 -23.42 -12.33
N VAL A 380 -0.24 -23.34 -11.11
CA VAL A 380 -1.47 -22.64 -10.80
C VAL A 380 -1.24 -21.79 -9.56
N THR A 381 -1.88 -20.64 -9.52
CA THR A 381 -2.03 -19.83 -8.32
C THR A 381 -3.51 -19.53 -8.09
N LEU A 382 -3.86 -19.31 -6.83
CA LEU A 382 -5.20 -18.98 -6.35
C LEU A 382 -5.14 -17.66 -5.59
N SER A 383 -6.08 -16.76 -5.85
CA SER A 383 -6.21 -15.48 -5.18
C SER A 383 -7.69 -15.12 -4.98
N PRO A 384 -8.07 -14.45 -3.87
CA PRO A 384 -7.24 -14.17 -2.70
C PRO A 384 -6.92 -15.46 -1.90
N ALA A 385 -5.88 -15.42 -1.07
CA ALA A 385 -5.42 -16.57 -0.29
C ALA A 385 -6.40 -16.95 0.84
N SER A 386 -7.14 -15.98 1.36
CA SER A 386 -8.16 -16.16 2.40
C SER A 386 -9.30 -15.18 2.18
N GLN A 387 -10.53 -15.60 2.47
CA GLN A 387 -11.72 -14.75 2.46
C GLN A 387 -12.58 -15.02 3.69
N LEU A 388 -13.25 -13.99 4.19
CA LEU A 388 -14.20 -14.06 5.29
C LEU A 388 -15.52 -13.44 4.82
N ASP A 389 -16.62 -14.16 5.05
CA ASP A 389 -17.98 -13.64 4.84
C ASP A 389 -18.98 -14.41 5.72
N GLY A 390 -20.27 -14.18 5.54
CA GLY A 390 -21.31 -14.90 6.25
C GLY A 390 -22.63 -14.99 5.51
N ALA A 391 -23.48 -15.88 6.00
CA ALA A 391 -24.84 -16.04 5.51
C ALA A 391 -25.78 -16.44 6.64
N ARG A 392 -27.06 -16.08 6.47
CA ARG A 392 -28.14 -16.57 7.31
C ARG A 392 -28.27 -18.09 7.19
N VAL A 393 -28.56 -18.76 8.31
CA VAL A 393 -28.82 -20.20 8.34
C VAL A 393 -29.90 -20.60 7.32
N GLY A 394 -29.66 -21.68 6.58
CA GLY A 394 -30.51 -22.13 5.47
C GLY A 394 -30.25 -21.43 4.14
N HIS A 395 -29.35 -20.44 4.09
CA HIS A 395 -28.92 -19.76 2.87
C HIS A 395 -27.45 -20.07 2.54
N SER A 396 -26.98 -19.52 1.42
CA SER A 396 -25.62 -19.70 0.94
C SER A 396 -24.95 -18.37 0.66
N VAL A 397 -23.63 -18.34 0.76
CA VAL A 397 -22.78 -17.25 0.28
C VAL A 397 -21.82 -17.77 -0.79
N ASN A 398 -21.50 -16.92 -1.76
CA ASN A 398 -20.55 -17.21 -2.83
C ASN A 398 -19.28 -16.40 -2.61
N TYR A 399 -18.14 -17.08 -2.59
CA TYR A 399 -16.81 -16.47 -2.64
C TYR A 399 -16.28 -16.57 -4.06
N GLN A 400 -15.65 -15.52 -4.57
CA GLN A 400 -15.02 -15.58 -5.88
C GLN A 400 -13.52 -15.86 -5.70
N VAL A 401 -13.03 -16.95 -6.28
CA VAL A 401 -11.59 -17.24 -6.34
C VAL A 401 -11.10 -17.12 -7.77
N THR A 402 -10.02 -16.38 -7.96
CA THR A 402 -9.34 -16.23 -9.24
C THR A 402 -8.23 -17.28 -9.32
N LEU A 403 -8.36 -18.17 -10.30
CA LEU A 403 -7.30 -19.08 -10.70
C LEU A 403 -6.46 -18.44 -11.79
N THR A 404 -5.13 -18.54 -11.69
CA THR A 404 -4.23 -18.12 -12.77
C THR A 404 -3.34 -19.26 -13.19
N ASN A 405 -3.36 -19.59 -14.49
CA ASN A 405 -2.44 -20.54 -15.08
C ASN A 405 -1.08 -19.87 -15.28
N SER A 406 -0.18 -20.07 -14.33
CA SER A 406 1.21 -19.59 -14.40
C SER A 406 2.17 -20.62 -15.01
N GLY A 407 1.63 -21.71 -15.59
CA GLY A 407 2.37 -22.70 -16.36
C GLY A 407 2.41 -22.36 -17.85
N PHE A 408 3.37 -22.95 -18.56
CA PHE A 408 3.54 -22.73 -20.01
C PHE A 408 2.49 -23.46 -20.85
N SER A 409 1.96 -24.58 -20.36
CA SER A 409 0.92 -25.34 -21.07
C SER A 409 -0.46 -24.81 -20.71
N ALA A 410 -1.37 -24.75 -21.68
CA ALA A 410 -2.79 -24.63 -21.38
C ALA A 410 -3.24 -25.82 -20.52
N ASP A 411 -4.13 -25.56 -19.57
CA ASP A 411 -4.52 -26.56 -18.57
C ASP A 411 -5.96 -26.36 -18.10
N SER A 412 -6.50 -27.35 -17.40
CA SER A 412 -7.77 -27.28 -16.67
C SER A 412 -7.53 -27.69 -15.24
N TYR A 413 -8.41 -27.29 -14.32
CA TYR A 413 -8.18 -27.49 -12.89
C TYR A 413 -9.36 -28.15 -12.22
N ASN A 414 -9.10 -29.27 -11.54
CA ASN A 414 -10.07 -29.95 -10.69
C ASN A 414 -10.22 -29.18 -9.37
N MET A 415 -11.45 -28.82 -9.04
CA MET A 415 -11.77 -28.08 -7.83
C MET A 415 -12.20 -29.05 -6.73
N THR A 416 -11.56 -28.96 -5.57
CA THR A 416 -11.91 -29.74 -4.38
C THR A 416 -11.93 -28.84 -3.14
N SER A 417 -12.70 -29.24 -2.14
CA SER A 417 -12.71 -28.61 -0.81
C SER A 417 -12.38 -29.64 0.25
N SER A 418 -11.66 -29.22 1.29
CA SER A 418 -11.41 -30.03 2.49
C SER A 418 -11.50 -29.17 3.75
N GLY A 419 -11.66 -29.80 4.91
CA GLY A 419 -11.98 -29.08 6.14
C GLY A 419 -13.38 -28.46 6.10
N GLY A 420 -13.63 -27.53 7.01
CA GLY A 420 -14.95 -26.91 7.20
C GLY A 420 -16.01 -27.86 7.77
N THR A 421 -17.08 -27.28 8.28
CA THR A 421 -18.27 -27.99 8.76
C THR A 421 -19.50 -27.69 7.90
N PHE A 422 -19.44 -26.67 7.05
CA PHE A 422 -20.50 -26.28 6.13
C PHE A 422 -20.26 -26.88 4.73
N PRO A 423 -21.30 -27.39 4.03
CA PRO A 423 -21.15 -27.91 2.68
C PRO A 423 -20.61 -26.87 1.69
N VAL A 424 -19.67 -27.31 0.85
CA VAL A 424 -19.03 -26.49 -0.19
C VAL A 424 -19.30 -27.10 -1.56
N SER A 425 -19.63 -26.25 -2.53
CA SER A 425 -19.75 -26.61 -3.95
C SER A 425 -19.11 -25.53 -4.84
N PHE A 426 -18.80 -25.87 -6.09
CA PHE A 426 -18.16 -24.96 -7.03
C PHE A 426 -19.08 -24.65 -8.19
N LEU A 427 -19.06 -23.39 -8.61
CA LEU A 427 -19.83 -22.87 -9.74
C LEU A 427 -18.89 -22.14 -10.70
N ASP A 428 -19.35 -21.95 -11.94
CA ASP A 428 -18.65 -21.16 -12.94
C ASP A 428 -18.44 -19.69 -12.54
N SER A 429 -17.76 -18.93 -13.40
CA SER A 429 -17.46 -17.51 -13.16
C SER A 429 -18.69 -16.61 -13.07
N THR A 430 -19.88 -17.11 -13.43
CA THR A 430 -21.16 -16.39 -13.30
C THR A 430 -21.89 -16.75 -12.00
N CYS A 431 -21.32 -17.67 -11.21
CA CYS A 431 -21.93 -18.25 -10.02
C CYS A 431 -23.30 -18.90 -10.27
N THR A 432 -23.52 -19.51 -11.45
CA THR A 432 -24.82 -20.14 -11.78
C THR A 432 -24.72 -21.63 -12.07
N THR A 433 -23.72 -22.07 -12.83
CA THR A 433 -23.63 -23.48 -13.25
C THR A 433 -22.65 -24.26 -12.38
N PRO A 434 -23.03 -25.41 -11.79
CA PRO A 434 -22.12 -26.28 -11.07
C PRO A 434 -20.95 -26.78 -11.91
N LEU A 435 -19.75 -26.82 -11.31
CA LEU A 435 -18.57 -27.39 -11.93
C LEU A 435 -17.76 -28.24 -10.94
N THR A 436 -17.00 -29.20 -11.48
CA THR A 436 -15.96 -29.94 -10.77
C THR A 436 -14.57 -29.66 -11.33
N THR A 437 -14.52 -29.22 -12.59
CA THR A 437 -13.29 -28.92 -13.33
C THR A 437 -13.52 -27.65 -14.14
N THR A 438 -12.54 -26.75 -14.17
CA THR A 438 -12.62 -25.54 -15.00
C THR A 438 -12.59 -25.89 -16.49
N GLY A 439 -13.00 -24.94 -17.33
CA GLY A 439 -12.62 -24.95 -18.75
C GLY A 439 -11.09 -24.89 -18.92
N SER A 440 -10.61 -25.03 -20.16
CA SER A 440 -9.19 -24.84 -20.45
C SER A 440 -8.80 -23.37 -20.27
N VAL A 441 -7.76 -23.12 -19.50
CA VAL A 441 -7.16 -21.82 -19.23
C VAL A 441 -5.82 -21.79 -19.95
N ALA A 442 -5.65 -20.84 -20.89
CA ALA A 442 -4.40 -20.73 -21.62
C ALA A 442 -3.25 -20.31 -20.70
N SER A 443 -2.02 -20.49 -21.18
CA SER A 443 -0.83 -20.07 -20.43
C SER A 443 -0.85 -18.55 -20.19
N GLY A 444 -0.72 -18.15 -18.93
CA GLY A 444 -0.75 -16.74 -18.51
C GLY A 444 -2.16 -16.19 -18.25
N ASP A 445 -3.21 -16.91 -18.62
CA ASP A 445 -4.60 -16.47 -18.43
C ASP A 445 -5.13 -16.83 -17.03
N SER A 446 -6.23 -16.17 -16.67
CA SER A 446 -6.96 -16.41 -15.43
C SER A 446 -8.42 -16.76 -15.69
N THR A 447 -9.04 -17.47 -14.76
CA THR A 447 -10.49 -17.71 -14.73
C THR A 447 -11.01 -17.64 -13.30
N ASN A 448 -12.27 -17.24 -13.14
CA ASN A 448 -12.92 -17.18 -11.84
C ASN A 448 -13.76 -18.43 -11.60
N VAL A 449 -13.77 -18.88 -10.35
CA VAL A 449 -14.65 -19.95 -9.85
C VAL A 449 -15.38 -19.39 -8.64
N CYS A 450 -16.70 -19.58 -8.58
CA CYS A 450 -17.44 -19.25 -7.36
C CYS A 450 -17.46 -20.45 -6.43
N VAL A 451 -16.98 -20.26 -5.21
CA VAL A 451 -17.06 -21.22 -4.12
C VAL A 451 -18.34 -20.92 -3.37
N LYS A 452 -19.34 -21.78 -3.53
CA LYS A 452 -20.63 -21.66 -2.82
C LYS A 452 -20.55 -22.43 -1.51
N VAL A 453 -20.78 -21.74 -0.40
CA VAL A 453 -20.85 -22.35 0.93
C VAL A 453 -22.30 -22.27 1.42
N ASP A 454 -22.89 -23.42 1.71
CA ASP A 454 -24.25 -23.54 2.25
C ASP A 454 -24.19 -23.54 3.78
N VAL A 455 -24.83 -22.57 4.43
CA VAL A 455 -24.93 -22.55 5.90
C VAL A 455 -26.13 -23.42 6.30
N PRO A 456 -25.93 -24.56 7.00
CA PRO A 456 -27.03 -25.43 7.36
C PRO A 456 -28.08 -24.71 8.21
N ALA A 457 -29.36 -25.00 8.01
CA ALA A 457 -30.45 -24.44 8.83
C ALA A 457 -30.31 -24.79 10.33
N SER A 458 -29.57 -25.86 10.65
CA SER A 458 -29.28 -26.32 12.01
C SER A 458 -27.98 -25.75 12.59
N ALA A 459 -27.25 -24.90 11.87
CA ALA A 459 -26.01 -24.31 12.39
C ALA A 459 -26.32 -23.40 13.59
N ALA A 460 -25.48 -23.46 14.61
CA ALA A 460 -25.57 -22.54 15.74
C ALA A 460 -25.23 -21.12 15.29
N ASP A 461 -25.85 -20.13 15.94
CA ASP A 461 -25.52 -18.72 15.71
C ASP A 461 -24.03 -18.46 15.99
N GLY A 462 -23.38 -17.69 15.11
CA GLY A 462 -21.96 -17.36 15.22
C GLY A 462 -21.01 -18.53 14.94
N ALA A 463 -21.50 -19.72 14.59
CA ALA A 463 -20.65 -20.83 14.20
C ALA A 463 -19.85 -20.48 12.94
N THR A 464 -18.54 -20.74 13.00
CA THR A 464 -17.62 -20.47 11.88
C THR A 464 -17.18 -21.78 11.23
N SER A 465 -17.19 -21.80 9.91
CA SER A 465 -16.64 -22.90 9.10
C SER A 465 -15.58 -22.38 8.17
N THR A 466 -14.35 -22.88 8.32
CA THR A 466 -13.23 -22.58 7.39
C THR A 466 -12.95 -23.79 6.53
N ALA A 467 -13.17 -23.66 5.22
CA ALA A 467 -12.85 -24.68 4.23
C ALA A 467 -11.61 -24.29 3.42
N THR A 468 -10.75 -25.26 3.14
CA THR A 468 -9.63 -25.12 2.22
C THR A 468 -10.09 -25.51 0.83
N VAL A 469 -10.08 -24.55 -0.10
CA VAL A 469 -10.38 -24.74 -1.52
C VAL A 469 -9.08 -25.03 -2.25
N THR A 470 -9.04 -26.08 -3.05
CA THR A 470 -7.86 -26.51 -3.80
C THR A 470 -8.19 -26.67 -5.27
N ALA A 471 -7.33 -26.09 -6.11
CA ALA A 471 -7.34 -26.33 -7.54
C ALA A 471 -6.12 -27.15 -7.93
N THR A 472 -6.38 -28.32 -8.52
CA THR A 472 -5.34 -29.27 -8.94
C THR A 472 -5.29 -29.35 -10.45
N SER A 473 -4.11 -29.17 -11.03
CA SER A 473 -3.85 -29.29 -12.46
C SER A 473 -4.30 -30.66 -13.00
N VAL A 474 -5.02 -30.65 -14.11
CA VAL A 474 -5.39 -31.87 -14.84
C VAL A 474 -4.16 -32.40 -15.60
N GLY A 475 -3.34 -31.51 -16.16
CA GLY A 475 -2.09 -31.87 -16.85
C GLY A 475 -1.01 -32.45 -15.93
N SER A 476 -1.05 -32.17 -14.63
CA SER A 476 -0.15 -32.75 -13.63
C SER A 476 -0.76 -32.73 -12.22
N SER A 477 -1.17 -33.90 -11.73
CA SER A 477 -1.79 -34.05 -10.41
C SER A 477 -0.91 -33.67 -9.20
N ALA A 478 0.40 -33.50 -9.41
CA ALA A 478 1.34 -33.02 -8.39
C ALA A 478 1.33 -31.48 -8.24
N VAL A 479 0.67 -30.77 -9.15
CA VAL A 479 0.59 -29.30 -9.16
C VAL A 479 -0.78 -28.87 -8.68
N SER A 480 -0.81 -28.15 -7.56
CA SER A 480 -2.02 -27.55 -7.03
C SER A 480 -1.73 -26.20 -6.36
N ALA A 481 -2.78 -25.42 -6.15
CA ALA A 481 -2.79 -24.27 -5.27
C ALA A 481 -4.02 -24.36 -4.37
N SER A 482 -3.97 -23.69 -3.22
CA SER A 482 -5.06 -23.66 -2.26
C SER A 482 -5.25 -22.27 -1.66
N GLY A 483 -6.48 -21.98 -1.25
CA GLY A 483 -6.85 -20.83 -0.43
C GLY A 483 -7.93 -21.22 0.56
N THR A 484 -8.29 -20.32 1.49
CA THR A 484 -9.32 -20.58 2.49
C THR A 484 -10.54 -19.68 2.32
N VAL A 485 -11.71 -20.23 2.58
CA VAL A 485 -12.95 -19.46 2.72
C VAL A 485 -13.52 -19.73 4.11
N THR A 486 -13.77 -18.66 4.84
CA THR A 486 -14.34 -18.70 6.19
C THR A 486 -15.74 -18.11 6.15
N THR A 487 -16.72 -18.90 6.56
CA THR A 487 -18.13 -18.50 6.60
C THR A 487 -18.65 -18.49 8.02
N LYS A 488 -19.22 -17.37 8.46
CA LYS A 488 -19.90 -17.23 9.75
C LYS A 488 -21.42 -17.39 9.59
N ALA A 489 -22.02 -18.22 10.43
CA ALA A 489 -23.47 -18.46 10.42
C ALA A 489 -24.23 -17.35 11.17
N VAL A 490 -25.35 -16.92 10.60
CA VAL A 490 -26.28 -15.96 11.21
C VAL A 490 -27.64 -16.61 11.45
N ALA A 491 -28.01 -16.79 12.71
CA ALA A 491 -29.32 -17.33 13.12
C ALA A 491 -30.17 -16.31 13.89
N VAL A 492 -29.63 -15.12 14.17
CA VAL A 492 -30.33 -14.01 14.84
C VAL A 492 -30.62 -12.85 13.88
N ASP A 493 -31.51 -11.95 14.28
CA ASP A 493 -31.96 -10.84 13.42
C ASP A 493 -31.15 -9.56 13.60
N THR A 494 -30.38 -9.43 14.68
CA THR A 494 -29.66 -8.20 15.04
C THR A 494 -28.15 -8.37 14.94
N LEU A 495 -27.49 -7.43 14.27
CA LEU A 495 -26.05 -7.20 14.39
C LEU A 495 -25.82 -5.95 15.23
N VAL A 496 -24.91 -6.06 16.18
CA VAL A 496 -24.33 -4.94 16.91
C VAL A 496 -22.94 -4.70 16.34
N VAL A 497 -22.69 -3.51 15.82
CA VAL A 497 -21.37 -3.10 15.33
C VAL A 497 -20.80 -2.11 16.33
N ASP A 498 -19.64 -2.48 16.87
CA ASP A 498 -18.86 -1.69 17.80
C ASP A 498 -17.75 -0.95 17.04
N ASP A 499 -17.88 0.38 17.00
CA ASP A 499 -17.05 1.31 16.25
C ASP A 499 -16.47 2.42 17.15
N ASP A 500 -16.29 2.14 18.45
CA ASP A 500 -15.79 3.11 19.45
C ASP A 500 -14.26 3.19 19.57
N SER A 501 -13.54 2.54 18.64
CA SER A 501 -12.08 2.34 18.70
C SER A 501 -11.23 3.35 17.91
N PHE A 502 -11.83 4.37 17.29
CA PHE A 502 -11.09 5.37 16.50
C PHE A 502 -10.57 6.56 17.32
N SER A 503 -10.93 6.67 18.60
CA SER A 503 -10.51 7.77 19.48
C SER A 503 -9.13 7.54 20.13
N THR A 504 -8.42 8.63 20.47
CA THR A 504 -7.15 8.58 21.23
C THR A 504 -7.32 8.15 22.69
N THR A 505 -8.56 8.16 23.18
CA THR A 505 -8.97 7.66 24.51
C THR A 505 -10.28 6.90 24.34
N PRO A 506 -10.23 5.69 23.75
CA PRO A 506 -11.44 4.92 23.47
C PRO A 506 -12.10 4.51 24.79
N VAL A 507 -13.42 4.68 24.85
CA VAL A 507 -14.25 4.22 25.96
C VAL A 507 -15.14 3.14 25.41
N ASP A 508 -14.93 1.89 25.84
CA ASP A 508 -15.79 0.77 25.45
C ASP A 508 -17.22 0.97 26.01
N VAL A 509 -18.14 1.29 25.10
CA VAL A 509 -19.56 1.51 25.36
C VAL A 509 -20.43 0.33 24.95
N GLN A 510 -19.87 -0.74 24.41
CA GLN A 510 -20.58 -1.94 23.91
C GLN A 510 -21.60 -2.50 24.92
N LYS A 511 -21.24 -2.51 26.20
CA LYS A 511 -22.11 -3.01 27.29
C LYS A 511 -23.47 -2.30 27.34
N TYR A 512 -23.55 -1.00 27.06
CA TYR A 512 -24.80 -0.23 27.16
C TYR A 512 -25.83 -0.67 26.11
N TYR A 513 -25.35 -0.99 24.91
CA TYR A 513 -26.16 -1.47 23.80
C TYR A 513 -26.56 -2.93 24.01
N THR A 514 -25.59 -3.78 24.33
CA THR A 514 -25.81 -5.22 24.51
C THR A 514 -26.70 -5.54 25.71
N ASP A 515 -26.54 -4.84 26.85
CA ASP A 515 -27.44 -4.97 28.01
C ASP A 515 -28.86 -4.52 27.69
N ALA A 516 -29.02 -3.40 26.96
CA ALA A 516 -30.35 -2.89 26.60
C ALA A 516 -31.08 -3.84 25.63
N LEU A 517 -30.37 -4.41 24.65
CA LEU A 517 -30.88 -5.42 23.73
C LEU A 517 -31.26 -6.71 24.46
N ALA A 518 -30.39 -7.21 25.34
CA ALA A 518 -30.65 -8.40 26.14
C ALA A 518 -31.87 -8.22 27.06
N ALA A 519 -31.97 -7.08 27.74
CA ALA A 519 -33.12 -6.72 28.57
C ALA A 519 -34.43 -6.58 27.76
N ALA A 520 -34.33 -6.17 26.48
CA ALA A 520 -35.45 -6.13 25.54
C ALA A 520 -35.76 -7.51 24.91
N GLY A 521 -35.06 -8.57 25.30
CA GLY A 521 -35.22 -9.93 24.79
C GLY A 521 -34.80 -10.09 23.33
N LYS A 522 -33.87 -9.25 22.84
CA LYS A 522 -33.35 -9.32 21.47
C LYS A 522 -32.08 -10.15 21.46
N SER A 523 -32.03 -11.16 20.59
CA SER A 523 -30.80 -11.88 20.30
C SER A 523 -29.99 -11.15 19.24
N PHE A 524 -28.67 -11.14 19.39
CA PHE A 524 -27.75 -10.39 18.54
C PHE A 524 -26.40 -11.10 18.39
N GLN A 525 -25.70 -10.78 17.31
CA GLN A 525 -24.26 -10.97 17.20
C GLN A 525 -23.56 -9.63 17.38
N VAL A 526 -22.30 -9.68 17.79
CA VAL A 526 -21.43 -8.50 17.88
C VAL A 526 -20.33 -8.62 16.84
N TRP A 527 -20.02 -7.50 16.20
CA TRP A 527 -18.82 -7.30 15.39
C TRP A 527 -18.05 -6.10 15.93
N ASP A 528 -16.85 -6.35 16.42
CA ASP A 528 -15.96 -5.35 16.99
C ASP A 528 -14.90 -4.93 15.97
N LEU A 529 -14.94 -3.66 15.58
CA LEU A 529 -14.06 -3.08 14.56
C LEU A 529 -12.65 -2.75 15.09
N GLU A 530 -12.44 -2.70 16.41
CA GLU A 530 -11.10 -2.69 16.99
C GLU A 530 -10.41 -4.03 16.68
N SER A 531 -11.13 -5.12 16.94
CA SER A 531 -10.66 -6.49 16.75
C SER A 531 -10.54 -6.89 15.27
N ASP A 532 -11.55 -6.56 14.44
CA ASP A 532 -11.55 -6.86 13.01
C ASP A 532 -12.27 -5.77 12.19
N LYS A 533 -11.49 -4.97 11.48
CA LYS A 533 -11.99 -3.90 10.60
C LYS A 533 -12.68 -4.42 9.34
N ASN A 534 -12.63 -5.71 9.02
CA ASN A 534 -13.15 -6.25 7.78
C ASN A 534 -14.58 -6.77 7.94
N LEU A 535 -15.55 -5.89 8.17
CA LEU A 535 -16.96 -6.26 8.25
C LEU A 535 -17.49 -6.71 6.88
N PRO A 536 -17.80 -8.01 6.65
CA PRO A 536 -18.14 -8.49 5.32
C PRO A 536 -19.57 -8.09 4.91
N LEU A 537 -19.75 -7.76 3.63
CA LEU A 537 -21.03 -7.26 3.12
C LEU A 537 -22.18 -8.27 3.21
N ASN A 538 -21.97 -9.55 2.85
CA ASN A 538 -23.07 -10.52 2.92
C ASN A 538 -23.36 -10.94 4.36
N PHE A 539 -22.34 -10.93 5.23
CA PHE A 539 -22.54 -11.02 6.68
C PHE A 539 -23.43 -9.88 7.19
N LEU A 540 -23.11 -8.61 6.90
CA LEU A 540 -23.93 -7.45 7.27
C LEU A 540 -25.39 -7.58 6.76
N LYS A 541 -25.56 -7.93 5.48
CA LYS A 541 -26.88 -8.14 4.85
C LYS A 541 -27.65 -9.33 5.39
N SER A 542 -27.01 -10.23 6.13
CA SER A 542 -27.71 -11.38 6.73
C SER A 542 -28.58 -10.98 7.92
N PHE A 543 -28.45 -9.77 8.45
CA PHE A 543 -29.23 -9.25 9.58
C PHE A 543 -30.40 -8.39 9.13
N LYS A 544 -31.49 -8.38 9.91
CA LYS A 544 -32.64 -7.50 9.67
C LYS A 544 -32.47 -6.12 10.31
N TYR A 545 -31.73 -6.08 11.41
CA TYR A 545 -31.47 -4.88 12.20
C TYR A 545 -29.96 -4.76 12.42
N VAL A 546 -29.43 -3.57 12.18
CA VAL A 546 -28.06 -3.20 12.53
C VAL A 546 -28.13 -2.09 13.57
N VAL A 547 -27.48 -2.32 14.70
CA VAL A 547 -27.22 -1.32 15.73
C VAL A 547 -25.76 -0.96 15.62
N TRP A 548 -25.46 0.26 15.20
CA TRP A 548 -24.11 0.76 15.00
C TRP A 548 -23.85 1.89 16.00
N PHE A 549 -22.77 1.79 16.77
CA PHE A 549 -22.41 2.86 17.67
C PHE A 549 -20.94 3.19 17.57
N THR A 550 -20.63 4.48 17.74
CA THR A 550 -19.28 5.01 17.51
C THR A 550 -18.63 5.53 18.79
N GLY A 551 -19.34 5.55 19.93
CA GLY A 551 -18.84 6.16 21.17
C GLY A 551 -18.38 7.60 20.91
N ASN A 552 -17.11 7.89 21.20
CA ASN A 552 -16.45 9.16 20.94
C ASN A 552 -15.48 9.13 19.72
N SER A 553 -15.68 8.21 18.78
CA SER A 553 -14.90 8.11 17.54
C SER A 553 -15.23 9.24 16.57
N TYR A 554 -14.23 10.02 16.16
CA TYR A 554 -14.32 11.16 15.25
C TYR A 554 -13.13 11.18 14.26
N PRO A 555 -13.15 11.95 13.15
CA PRO A 555 -14.24 12.80 12.65
C PRO A 555 -15.18 12.09 11.64
N SER A 556 -14.90 10.84 11.25
CA SER A 556 -15.71 10.16 10.22
C SER A 556 -15.72 8.63 10.43
N PRO A 557 -16.20 8.13 11.58
CA PRO A 557 -16.16 6.70 11.93
C PRO A 557 -16.89 5.82 10.90
N LEU A 558 -18.02 6.28 10.35
CA LEU A 558 -18.79 5.53 9.34
C LEU A 558 -18.13 5.53 7.95
N GLY A 559 -17.24 6.48 7.67
CA GLY A 559 -16.68 6.74 6.33
C GLY A 559 -16.15 5.49 5.62
N PRO A 560 -15.33 4.64 6.26
CA PRO A 560 -14.83 3.40 5.68
C PRO A 560 -15.91 2.36 5.33
N TYR A 561 -17.14 2.48 5.85
CA TYR A 561 -18.21 1.47 5.76
C TYR A 561 -19.50 1.99 5.11
N GLU A 562 -19.54 3.25 4.66
CA GLU A 562 -20.73 3.84 4.04
C GLU A 562 -21.18 3.06 2.80
N SER A 563 -20.25 2.43 2.07
CA SER A 563 -20.56 1.65 0.87
C SER A 563 -21.35 0.37 1.21
N GLU A 564 -20.96 -0.29 2.30
CA GLU A 564 -21.56 -1.50 2.84
C GLU A 564 -22.94 -1.18 3.44
N LEU A 565 -23.00 -0.13 4.28
CA LEU A 565 -24.24 0.37 4.88
C LEU A 565 -25.25 0.82 3.83
N LYS A 566 -24.80 1.53 2.79
CA LYS A 566 -25.62 1.88 1.64
C LYS A 566 -26.24 0.63 1.01
N SER A 567 -25.42 -0.38 0.72
CA SER A 567 -25.89 -1.60 0.09
C SER A 567 -26.84 -2.41 0.99
N TYR A 568 -26.64 -2.34 2.31
CA TYR A 568 -27.53 -2.92 3.31
C TYR A 568 -28.91 -2.24 3.30
N LEU A 569 -28.94 -0.90 3.33
CA LEU A 569 -30.16 -0.11 3.31
C LEU A 569 -30.90 -0.22 1.96
N ASP A 570 -30.18 -0.23 0.83
CA ASP A 570 -30.77 -0.51 -0.49
C ASP A 570 -31.47 -1.88 -0.55
N GLY A 571 -31.00 -2.84 0.24
CA GLY A 571 -31.61 -4.15 0.42
C GLY A 571 -32.84 -4.18 1.34
N GLY A 572 -33.26 -3.03 1.87
CA GLY A 572 -34.37 -2.90 2.82
C GLY A 572 -34.00 -3.19 4.27
N GLY A 573 -32.72 -3.06 4.62
CA GLY A 573 -32.23 -3.17 6.00
C GLY A 573 -32.80 -2.11 6.94
N ASN A 574 -32.57 -2.27 8.24
CA ASN A 574 -32.95 -1.28 9.24
C ASN A 574 -31.75 -0.92 10.11
N LEU A 575 -31.47 0.38 10.26
CA LEU A 575 -30.25 0.86 10.88
C LEU A 575 -30.57 1.78 12.07
N PHE A 576 -30.02 1.44 13.23
CA PHE A 576 -29.98 2.29 14.40
C PHE A 576 -28.55 2.77 14.59
N VAL A 577 -28.31 4.08 14.51
CA VAL A 577 -26.98 4.70 14.70
C VAL A 577 -27.00 5.65 15.88
N SER A 578 -25.96 5.62 16.70
CA SER A 578 -25.71 6.66 17.70
C SER A 578 -24.22 6.86 17.96
N GLY A 579 -23.88 8.08 18.35
CA GLY A 579 -22.51 8.45 18.66
C GLY A 579 -22.42 9.88 19.16
N GLN A 580 -21.26 10.22 19.69
CA GLN A 580 -20.82 11.58 19.96
C GLN A 580 -19.94 12.04 18.78
N ASP A 581 -20.07 13.29 18.34
CA ASP A 581 -19.19 13.93 17.35
C ASP A 581 -19.10 13.16 16.00
N LEU A 582 -20.19 12.50 15.61
CA LEU A 582 -20.22 11.58 14.47
C LEU A 582 -20.18 12.34 13.13
N LEU A 583 -20.72 13.56 13.11
CA LEU A 583 -20.88 14.38 11.92
C LEU A 583 -19.78 15.44 11.74
N ASP A 584 -18.75 15.45 12.60
CA ASP A 584 -17.69 16.46 12.60
C ASP A 584 -16.99 16.62 11.24
N GLN A 585 -16.57 17.84 10.93
CA GLN A 585 -15.81 18.19 9.74
C GLN A 585 -16.42 17.61 8.45
N SER A 586 -15.67 16.75 7.76
CA SER A 586 -16.11 16.11 6.53
C SER A 586 -17.07 14.94 6.75
N GLY A 587 -17.16 14.40 7.98
CA GLY A 587 -17.99 13.26 8.32
C GLY A 587 -19.47 13.51 8.04
N GLY A 588 -19.99 14.69 8.38
CA GLY A 588 -21.38 15.06 8.10
C GLY A 588 -21.67 15.44 6.65
N THR A 589 -20.64 15.70 5.84
CA THR A 589 -20.81 16.22 4.46
C THR A 589 -20.95 15.13 3.39
N THR A 590 -20.93 13.85 3.77
CA THR A 590 -20.99 12.75 2.81
C THR A 590 -22.38 12.61 2.19
N SER A 591 -22.44 12.07 0.97
CA SER A 591 -23.73 11.75 0.34
C SER A 591 -24.48 10.67 1.11
N PHE A 592 -23.78 9.79 1.84
CA PHE A 592 -24.44 8.79 2.67
C PHE A 592 -25.20 9.43 3.84
N VAL A 593 -24.58 10.38 4.55
CA VAL A 593 -25.26 11.14 5.61
C VAL A 593 -26.49 11.87 5.06
N HIS A 594 -26.34 12.54 3.92
CA HIS A 594 -27.44 13.28 3.30
C HIS A 594 -28.56 12.37 2.78
N ASP A 595 -28.23 11.33 2.00
CA ASP A 595 -29.22 10.56 1.25
C ASP A 595 -29.77 9.36 2.03
N TYR A 596 -28.99 8.78 2.95
CA TYR A 596 -29.35 7.56 3.70
C TYR A 596 -29.66 7.82 5.18
N LEU A 597 -28.88 8.68 5.85
CA LEU A 597 -29.21 9.10 7.23
C LEU A 597 -30.23 10.25 7.25
N HIS A 598 -30.48 10.89 6.12
CA HIS A 598 -31.43 12.00 5.96
C HIS A 598 -31.09 13.24 6.79
N ILE A 599 -29.81 13.58 6.85
CA ILE A 599 -29.30 14.74 7.59
C ILE A 599 -28.66 15.72 6.60
N SER A 600 -29.14 16.96 6.60
CA SER A 600 -28.39 18.06 5.99
C SER A 600 -27.39 18.58 7.01
N TRP A 601 -26.11 18.43 6.71
CA TRP A 601 -25.03 19.03 7.48
C TRP A 601 -24.59 20.30 6.77
N ASP A 602 -24.56 21.43 7.47
CA ASP A 602 -24.17 22.71 6.88
C ASP A 602 -22.63 22.84 6.68
N GLY A 603 -21.86 21.88 7.20
CA GLY A 603 -20.40 21.86 7.13
C GLY A 603 -19.74 22.94 7.99
N LEU A 604 -20.50 23.53 8.92
CA LEU A 604 -20.06 24.52 9.87
C LEU A 604 -20.11 23.91 11.28
N GLU A 605 -19.16 24.26 12.14
CA GLU A 605 -19.17 23.90 13.57
C GLU A 605 -20.35 24.53 14.35
N THR A 606 -21.30 25.18 13.67
CA THR A 606 -22.50 25.73 14.29
C THR A 606 -23.48 24.68 14.73
N GLN A 607 -23.45 23.49 14.13
CA GLN A 607 -24.26 22.34 14.51
C GLN A 607 -23.50 21.34 15.41
N ASN A 608 -22.17 21.40 15.42
CA ASN A 608 -21.30 20.53 16.22
C ASN A 608 -21.09 21.04 17.67
N ASP A 609 -20.57 20.19 18.55
CA ASP A 609 -20.16 20.51 19.92
C ASP A 609 -21.27 21.16 20.77
N LYS A 610 -22.48 20.60 20.70
CA LYS A 610 -23.65 21.10 21.41
C LYS A 610 -23.78 20.41 22.75
N ALA A 611 -23.82 21.22 23.80
CA ALA A 611 -23.95 20.72 25.15
C ALA A 611 -25.41 20.36 25.46
N THR A 612 -25.72 19.06 25.38
CA THR A 612 -27.03 18.53 25.72
C THR A 612 -27.01 17.99 27.16
N LYS A 613 -28.06 18.25 27.93
CA LYS A 613 -28.29 17.73 29.29
C LYS A 613 -29.60 16.96 29.40
N HIS A 614 -30.57 17.29 28.55
CA HIS A 614 -31.80 16.54 28.44
C HIS A 614 -32.22 16.40 26.99
N VAL A 615 -32.82 15.26 26.69
CA VAL A 615 -33.52 15.03 25.42
C VAL A 615 -35.00 14.87 25.68
N THR A 616 -35.84 15.48 24.86
CA THR A 616 -37.30 15.45 25.01
C THR A 616 -37.95 14.73 23.84
N GLY A 617 -38.72 13.67 24.13
CA GLY A 617 -39.40 12.87 23.11
C GLY A 617 -40.49 13.66 22.37
N VAL A 618 -40.55 13.49 21.06
CA VAL A 618 -41.48 14.19 20.18
C VAL A 618 -42.80 13.42 20.03
N ALA A 619 -43.93 14.14 20.09
CA ALA A 619 -45.25 13.53 19.94
C ALA A 619 -45.50 13.03 18.50
N GLY A 620 -46.21 11.90 18.36
CA GLY A 620 -46.54 11.33 17.05
C GLY A 620 -45.42 10.57 16.33
N THR A 621 -44.26 10.38 16.98
CA THR A 621 -43.13 9.58 16.48
C THR A 621 -42.87 8.37 17.38
N LEU A 622 -41.79 7.60 17.15
CA LEU A 622 -41.45 6.42 17.99
C LEU A 622 -41.24 6.78 19.47
N THR A 623 -40.88 8.02 19.78
CA THR A 623 -40.62 8.54 21.13
C THR A 623 -41.85 9.18 21.77
N ASN A 624 -43.04 9.01 21.17
CA ASN A 624 -44.28 9.54 21.73
C ASN A 624 -44.49 9.07 23.18
N GLY A 625 -44.68 10.04 24.08
CA GLY A 625 -44.92 9.81 25.50
C GLY A 625 -43.68 9.50 26.35
N VAL A 626 -42.47 9.56 25.78
CA VAL A 626 -41.21 9.41 26.54
C VAL A 626 -40.99 10.57 27.53
N GLY A 627 -41.41 11.78 27.15
CA GLY A 627 -41.17 12.99 27.95
C GLY A 627 -39.71 13.43 27.90
N THR A 628 -39.28 14.21 28.90
CA THR A 628 -37.90 14.68 29.04
C THR A 628 -37.07 13.64 29.81
N VAL A 629 -35.94 13.25 29.24
CA VAL A 629 -35.01 12.27 29.81
C VAL A 629 -33.67 12.95 30.05
N ALA A 630 -33.12 12.77 31.26
CA ALA A 630 -31.80 13.27 31.58
C ALA A 630 -30.74 12.50 30.79
N TYR A 631 -29.78 13.26 30.29
CA TYR A 631 -28.62 12.78 29.57
C TYR A 631 -27.35 13.01 30.43
N SER A 632 -26.39 12.08 30.35
CA SER A 632 -25.23 12.05 31.24
C SER A 632 -23.91 11.87 30.49
N ASN A 633 -23.07 12.91 30.55
CA ASN A 633 -21.70 12.91 30.01
C ASN A 633 -20.67 12.20 30.89
N ALA A 634 -21.11 11.51 31.94
CA ALA A 634 -20.22 10.74 32.81
C ALA A 634 -19.52 9.56 32.11
N VAL A 635 -20.03 9.09 30.95
CA VAL A 635 -19.46 7.94 30.23
C VAL A 635 -18.35 8.37 29.28
N LEU A 636 -18.62 9.33 28.39
CA LEU A 636 -17.65 9.78 27.37
C LEU A 636 -16.87 11.05 27.77
N GLY A 637 -17.32 11.77 28.81
CA GLY A 637 -16.55 12.82 29.48
C GLY A 637 -16.63 14.22 28.88
N ASN A 638 -17.24 14.41 27.70
CA ASN A 638 -17.34 15.70 27.02
C ASN A 638 -18.77 15.95 26.50
N ASP A 639 -19.07 17.22 26.22
CA ASP A 639 -20.36 17.74 25.73
C ASP A 639 -20.25 17.99 24.20
N PHE A 640 -20.13 16.92 23.41
CA PHE A 640 -19.88 17.00 21.94
C PHE A 640 -21.03 16.35 21.15
N GLU A 641 -22.26 16.62 21.55
CA GLU A 641 -23.43 16.16 20.81
C GLU A 641 -23.65 17.04 19.58
N ASP A 642 -24.35 16.52 18.57
CA ASP A 642 -24.66 17.24 17.34
C ASP A 642 -26.12 17.75 17.33
N GLU A 643 -26.34 18.96 16.84
CA GLU A 643 -27.66 19.39 16.39
C GLU A 643 -27.82 19.00 14.91
N ILE A 644 -28.86 18.25 14.56
CA ILE A 644 -29.08 17.80 13.17
C ILE A 644 -30.16 18.62 12.48
N THR A 645 -30.04 18.75 11.15
CA THR A 645 -31.11 19.26 10.30
C THR A 645 -31.68 18.12 9.46
N PRO A 646 -32.80 17.48 9.88
CA PRO A 646 -33.41 16.41 9.09
C PRO A 646 -33.86 16.90 7.72
N ASN A 647 -33.72 16.04 6.71
CA ASN A 647 -34.14 16.32 5.34
C ASN A 647 -35.20 15.33 4.83
N GLY A 648 -35.74 15.60 3.64
CA GLY A 648 -36.70 14.72 2.99
C GLY A 648 -37.95 14.48 3.84
N THR A 649 -38.24 13.21 4.12
CA THR A 649 -39.40 12.80 4.94
C THR A 649 -39.01 12.30 6.33
N ALA A 650 -37.76 12.52 6.76
CA ALA A 650 -37.33 12.18 8.11
C ALA A 650 -38.08 13.04 9.14
N GLN A 651 -38.35 12.45 10.30
CA GLN A 651 -39.08 13.09 11.40
C GLN A 651 -38.18 13.19 12.62
N VAL A 652 -38.17 14.36 13.26
CA VAL A 652 -37.48 14.58 14.54
C VAL A 652 -38.10 13.68 15.62
N ILE A 653 -37.27 12.95 16.37
CA ILE A 653 -37.74 12.07 17.47
C ILE A 653 -37.27 12.54 18.84
N PHE A 654 -36.18 13.29 18.94
CA PHE A 654 -35.77 13.98 20.15
C PHE A 654 -35.34 15.40 19.84
N THR A 655 -35.59 16.30 20.79
CA THR A 655 -35.00 17.64 20.81
C THR A 655 -34.18 17.85 22.07
N ASP A 656 -33.15 18.69 21.98
CA ASP A 656 -32.27 19.08 23.08
C ASP A 656 -32.94 20.07 24.07
N ASP A 657 -32.14 20.61 25.00
CA ASP A 657 -32.55 21.66 25.95
C ASP A 657 -32.94 22.98 25.27
N SER A 658 -32.42 23.24 24.07
CA SER A 658 -32.70 24.40 23.22
C SER A 658 -33.86 24.17 22.23
N ALA A 659 -34.52 23.02 22.33
CA ALA A 659 -35.57 22.55 21.42
C ALA A 659 -35.13 22.39 19.95
N GLN A 660 -33.83 22.21 19.70
CA GLN A 660 -33.26 21.84 18.40
C GLN A 660 -33.29 20.32 18.20
N PRO A 661 -33.32 19.82 16.95
CA PRO A 661 -33.36 18.39 16.68
C PRO A 661 -32.03 17.69 16.98
N ASP A 662 -32.08 16.61 17.77
CA ASP A 662 -30.91 15.81 18.18
C ASP A 662 -31.05 14.33 17.77
N ALA A 663 -32.20 13.97 17.20
CA ALA A 663 -32.44 12.63 16.69
C ALA A 663 -33.54 12.62 15.65
N LEU A 664 -33.47 11.67 14.73
CA LEU A 664 -34.51 11.45 13.72
C LEU A 664 -34.89 9.99 13.54
N GLN A 665 -36.05 9.80 12.91
CA GLN A 665 -36.47 8.55 12.30
C GLN A 665 -36.78 8.77 10.82
N PHE A 666 -36.50 7.77 10.00
CA PHE A 666 -36.89 7.74 8.59
C PHE A 666 -37.53 6.39 8.24
N SER A 667 -38.57 6.43 7.41
CA SER A 667 -39.29 5.23 6.95
C SER A 667 -39.57 5.31 5.45
N GLY A 668 -38.95 4.42 4.69
CA GLY A 668 -39.11 4.26 3.24
C GLY A 668 -38.97 2.79 2.85
N THR A 669 -38.15 2.50 1.83
CA THR A 669 -37.76 1.12 1.48
C THR A 669 -36.87 0.46 2.54
N TYR A 670 -36.19 1.27 3.34
CA TYR A 670 -35.47 0.93 4.56
C TYR A 670 -35.94 1.84 5.71
N LYS A 671 -35.45 1.58 6.92
CA LYS A 671 -35.71 2.45 8.07
C LYS A 671 -34.43 2.83 8.78
N VAL A 672 -34.37 4.07 9.26
CA VAL A 672 -33.25 4.61 10.05
C VAL A 672 -33.78 5.21 11.33
N VAL A 673 -33.08 4.96 12.42
CA VAL A 673 -33.12 5.76 13.64
C VAL A 673 -31.71 6.27 13.88
N PHE A 674 -31.56 7.59 14.00
CA PHE A 674 -30.27 8.23 14.22
C PHE A 674 -30.36 9.08 15.49
N LEU A 675 -29.43 8.91 16.42
CA LEU A 675 -29.22 9.80 17.55
C LEU A 675 -27.89 10.51 17.36
N ALA A 676 -27.93 11.83 17.36
CA ALA A 676 -26.74 12.68 17.36
C ALA A 676 -26.15 12.86 18.78
N PHE A 677 -26.58 12.00 19.70
CA PHE A 677 -26.06 11.89 21.05
C PHE A 677 -25.82 10.42 21.39
N PRO A 678 -24.88 10.12 22.29
CA PRO A 678 -24.54 8.77 22.68
C PRO A 678 -25.67 8.10 23.48
N PHE A 679 -26.09 6.92 23.01
CA PHE A 679 -27.14 6.14 23.66
C PHE A 679 -26.75 5.67 25.07
N GLU A 680 -25.45 5.46 25.33
CA GLU A 680 -24.89 5.14 26.63
C GLU A 680 -25.15 6.25 27.68
N GLY A 681 -25.29 7.50 27.24
CA GLY A 681 -25.65 8.64 28.08
C GLY A 681 -27.15 8.82 28.29
N TYR A 682 -28.00 8.10 27.54
CA TYR A 682 -29.46 8.26 27.58
C TYR A 682 -30.07 7.61 28.84
N GLY A 683 -30.42 8.43 29.83
CA GLY A 683 -31.24 8.06 30.98
C GLY A 683 -30.76 6.84 31.79
N THR A 684 -31.72 6.12 32.36
CA THR A 684 -31.50 4.87 33.11
C THR A 684 -31.48 3.64 32.18
N ALA A 685 -30.99 2.51 32.69
CA ALA A 685 -31.00 1.24 31.95
C ALA A 685 -32.42 0.85 31.47
N THR A 686 -33.45 1.06 32.28
CA THR A 686 -34.85 0.80 31.89
C THR A 686 -35.31 1.70 30.76
N GLN A 687 -34.88 2.97 30.73
CA GLN A 687 -35.20 3.90 29.64
C GLN A 687 -34.47 3.50 28.35
N ARG A 688 -33.21 3.07 28.42
CA ARG A 688 -32.50 2.50 27.26
C ARG A 688 -33.22 1.28 26.69
N THR A 689 -33.64 0.35 27.55
CA THR A 689 -34.44 -0.81 27.12
C THR A 689 -35.78 -0.41 26.50
N ASP A 690 -36.48 0.60 27.05
CA ASP A 690 -37.71 1.14 26.47
C ASP A 690 -37.47 1.74 25.07
N LEU A 691 -36.41 2.52 24.91
CA LEU A 691 -36.04 3.09 23.61
C LEU A 691 -35.72 2.00 22.58
N ILE A 692 -34.94 0.98 22.94
CA ILE A 692 -34.69 -0.18 22.06
C ILE A 692 -36.01 -0.86 21.65
N ASN A 693 -36.94 -1.09 22.58
CA ASN A 693 -38.24 -1.66 22.23
C ASN A 693 -39.01 -0.81 21.24
N ARG A 694 -39.00 0.52 21.40
CA ARG A 694 -39.64 1.47 20.47
C ARG A 694 -39.00 1.46 19.09
N VAL A 695 -37.66 1.44 19.02
CA VAL A 695 -36.90 1.33 17.77
C VAL A 695 -37.27 0.05 17.03
N TYR A 696 -37.35 -1.09 17.72
CA TYR A 696 -37.74 -2.36 17.09
C TYR A 696 -39.20 -2.37 16.64
N VAL A 697 -40.12 -1.80 17.43
CA VAL A 697 -41.52 -1.63 17.00
C VAL A 697 -41.61 -0.75 15.75
N PHE A 698 -40.78 0.29 15.66
CA PHE A 698 -40.69 1.13 14.47
C PHE A 698 -40.13 0.37 13.27
N PHE A 699 -39.09 -0.45 13.46
CA PHE A 699 -38.51 -1.29 12.40
C PHE A 699 -39.50 -2.33 11.86
N GLY A 700 -40.41 -2.84 12.69
CA GLY A 700 -41.47 -3.77 12.30
C GLY A 700 -41.13 -5.21 12.65
#